data_AF-A0A1V5TB50-F1
#
_entry.id   AF-A0A1V5TB50-F1
#
_cell.length_a   1.000
_cell.length_b   1.000
_cell.length_c   1.000
_cell.angle_alpha   90.00
_cell.angle_beta   90.00
_cell.angle_gamma   90.00
#
_symmetry.space_group_name_H-M   'P 1'
#
loop_
_entity.id
_entity.type
_entity.pdbx_description
1 polymer ?
#
loop_
_entity_poly.entity_id
_entity_poly.type
_entity_poly.pdbx_seq_one_letter_code
_entity_poly.pdbx_strand_id
1 'polypeptide(L)'
;MKQRVFSTNVYSPEAVARNETLFTTANGNFGLRGDFEEKKGCRHKGTYINGFFDSEPIVYGESAYGYAQNHQTILNLPDPKRIEFSVNGNPFSLNEGTVQSFVQSLDFVRGVMSRRVEWQAPDGSEVRVDASRIVPFAYSSGAAIEFCVTALNKPVRIGLLSSIDTTVHNLGAEDDPRVGSKFSSRPLIIEDLTSANGSIRFTASTRNSGLALAGVALHDCSVRGSETASLLSGESRTAGGIGTVSWECVLDSGESILLRKYISYESGVKKDLANEGGIRTLAERAGKTAETLCSSGFDVLVAEQEQFLESFWNIASICVEGDDECEMALHFNLFHLLQSAGRNGTTSIAAKGLTAEGYEGHYFWDTEAYVCPVFTYLEPEIAGKLLEYRYSILPAARRRAEVMSLKGALYPWRTIDGEETSAYYPAGTAQYHIDADIMLALRKYMTAAGDAAFDSSCALEMGIETARMWMSLGSFIPSKGNKFCINMVTGPDEYTACVNNNAYTNFMARENLLFSIALVERFGRSVHGVAPVTDEELARWNHAVREMYIPFDKNRGLYPQDDSFFDKPVWDFSGTPKEMYPLLLHYHPLVIYRHQVLKQPDLVLAQLLLPDAFTLAEKKRNFLYYEKLTTGDSSLSHCIQSIMACETGDAEKGLAYFEKTARMDIADMHGNTCDGIHTAAMAGSWMSIVYGFAGFRDYGGKWKFNPCLPKKWESLSFSLLIEGCILDVSVRQDSVRYALRSGNKLSVWHRNSEFVLHSGDAKVFSLKRELRAVLFDLDGVITDTAELHYRAWKHVSDLAGLRFDRSINERLRGVSRAESLEIILAINAKKLAPDEKQRIIDTKNAHYVDLLAGLSEKDILPGIREVLVALRNKGIKTVLASASRNAGTVCERLGIVDLFDGIANIDVVQMSKPEPDIFLEAARIAGVWHTDCIGVEDAQAGLDAIRAAGMKSVGIGTSLSGADCTISSTAELTFELLERLMN
;
A
#
# COMPACT_ATOMS: atom_id res chain seq x y z
N MET A 1 14.07 23.15 1.18
CA MET A 1 12.98 24.16 1.26
C MET A 1 12.08 24.16 0.02
N LYS A 2 12.58 24.20 -1.23
CA LYS A 2 11.70 24.20 -2.43
C LYS A 2 10.83 22.93 -2.60
N GLN A 3 11.31 21.75 -2.20
CA GLN A 3 10.53 20.50 -2.32
C GLN A 3 9.39 20.36 -1.28
N ARG A 4 9.27 21.31 -0.34
CA ARG A 4 8.25 21.31 0.73
C ARG A 4 7.06 22.23 0.47
N VAL A 5 6.97 22.78 -0.74
CA VAL A 5 5.87 23.65 -1.17
C VAL A 5 5.38 23.16 -2.52
N PHE A 6 4.12 22.76 -2.59
CA PHE A 6 3.45 22.51 -3.86
C PHE A 6 2.79 23.81 -4.33
N SER A 7 2.97 24.19 -5.60
CA SER A 7 2.42 25.45 -6.10
C SER A 7 2.04 25.40 -7.58
N THR A 8 1.11 26.29 -7.96
CA THR A 8 0.79 26.62 -9.35
C THR A 8 0.81 28.13 -9.53
N ASN A 9 1.33 28.59 -10.68
CA ASN A 9 1.44 30.01 -11.03
C ASN A 9 0.43 30.43 -12.11
N VAL A 10 -0.49 29.54 -12.47
CA VAL A 10 -1.48 29.78 -13.53
C VAL A 10 -2.85 29.40 -13.02
N TYR A 11 -3.79 30.34 -13.13
CA TYR A 11 -5.21 30.03 -13.06
C TYR A 11 -5.65 29.44 -14.40
N SER A 12 -6.10 28.19 -14.39
CA SER A 12 -6.71 27.53 -15.56
C SER A 12 -8.08 26.98 -15.17
N PRO A 13 -9.17 27.39 -15.85
CA PRO A 13 -10.52 26.85 -15.63
C PRO A 13 -10.58 25.31 -15.72
N GLU A 14 -9.76 24.71 -16.58
CA GLU A 14 -9.67 23.26 -16.77
C GLU A 14 -9.05 22.55 -15.55
N ALA A 15 -8.14 23.23 -14.85
CA ALA A 15 -7.43 22.68 -13.69
C ALA A 15 -8.13 22.98 -12.35
N VAL A 16 -9.15 23.84 -12.32
CA VAL A 16 -9.83 24.28 -11.07
C VAL A 16 -10.29 23.08 -10.24
N ALA A 17 -11.01 22.15 -10.87
CA ALA A 17 -11.61 21.00 -10.19
C ALA A 17 -10.57 20.13 -9.47
N ARG A 18 -9.42 19.91 -10.13
CA ARG A 18 -8.29 19.15 -9.57
C ARG A 18 -7.60 19.97 -8.48
N ASN A 19 -7.30 21.25 -8.73
CA ASN A 19 -6.55 22.09 -7.80
C ASN A 19 -7.32 22.29 -6.47
N GLU A 20 -8.64 22.40 -6.53
CA GLU A 20 -9.48 22.41 -5.34
C GLU A 20 -9.25 21.17 -4.44
N THR A 21 -8.99 19.99 -5.03
CA THR A 21 -8.57 18.81 -4.27
C THR A 21 -7.15 19.00 -3.72
N LEU A 22 -6.18 19.31 -4.59
CA LEU A 22 -4.74 19.30 -4.26
C LEU A 22 -4.36 20.34 -3.20
N PHE A 23 -5.08 21.46 -3.13
CA PHE A 23 -4.84 22.55 -2.18
C PHE A 23 -5.73 22.49 -0.93
N THR A 24 -6.32 21.33 -0.63
CA THR A 24 -7.10 21.10 0.61
C THR A 24 -6.23 21.24 1.86
N THR A 25 -6.79 21.83 2.91
CA THR A 25 -6.23 21.86 4.27
C THR A 25 -7.17 21.14 5.23
N ALA A 26 -6.65 20.25 6.07
CA ALA A 26 -7.43 19.49 7.04
C ALA A 26 -6.60 19.13 8.29
N ASN A 27 -7.21 18.50 9.30
CA ASN A 27 -6.53 18.04 10.51
C ASN A 27 -7.00 16.65 11.01
N GLY A 28 -7.56 15.84 10.13
CA GLY A 28 -8.09 14.51 10.43
C GLY A 28 -9.51 14.49 10.98
N ASN A 29 -10.02 15.63 11.45
CA ASN A 29 -11.42 15.79 11.86
C ASN A 29 -12.14 16.80 10.97
N PHE A 30 -11.61 18.01 10.82
CA PHE A 30 -12.19 19.06 9.99
C PHE A 30 -11.38 19.26 8.70
N GLY A 31 -12.07 19.45 7.58
CA GLY A 31 -11.46 19.60 6.26
C GLY A 31 -12.09 20.73 5.45
N LEU A 32 -11.23 21.58 4.88
CA LEU A 32 -11.58 22.68 4.00
C LEU A 32 -10.93 22.45 2.64
N ARG A 33 -11.75 22.07 1.65
CA ARG A 33 -11.31 21.87 0.27
C ARG A 33 -10.63 23.13 -0.26
N GLY A 34 -9.62 22.98 -1.11
CA GLY A 34 -8.78 24.06 -1.67
C GLY A 34 -9.48 25.01 -2.64
N ASP A 35 -10.82 25.05 -2.63
CA ASP A 35 -11.62 26.02 -3.34
C ASP A 35 -11.41 27.44 -2.82
N PHE A 36 -11.58 28.43 -3.70
CA PHE A 36 -11.29 29.83 -3.37
C PHE A 36 -12.25 30.40 -2.35
N GLU A 37 -11.91 31.50 -1.70
CA GLU A 37 -12.81 32.16 -0.77
C GLU A 37 -14.02 32.78 -1.50
N GLU A 38 -13.85 33.18 -2.76
CA GLU A 38 -14.92 33.79 -3.53
C GLU A 38 -15.91 32.74 -4.06
N LYS A 39 -17.16 33.17 -4.32
CA LYS A 39 -18.21 32.27 -4.81
C LYS A 39 -17.96 31.83 -6.27
N LYS A 40 -17.55 32.76 -7.14
CA LYS A 40 -17.25 32.48 -8.55
C LYS A 40 -15.86 31.84 -8.69
N GLY A 41 -15.67 31.04 -9.74
CA GLY A 41 -14.35 30.46 -10.06
C GLY A 41 -14.04 29.14 -9.36
N CYS A 42 -15.03 28.52 -8.70
CA CYS A 42 -14.94 27.16 -8.14
C CYS A 42 -15.87 26.20 -8.89
N ARG A 43 -15.52 24.91 -8.94
CA ARG A 43 -16.42 23.83 -9.37
C ARG A 43 -17.26 23.34 -8.19
N HIS A 44 -16.63 23.06 -7.05
CA HIS A 44 -17.32 22.48 -5.90
C HIS A 44 -16.78 23.02 -4.57
N LYS A 45 -17.67 23.65 -3.79
CA LYS A 45 -17.38 24.10 -2.42
C LYS A 45 -17.42 22.91 -1.49
N GLY A 46 -16.30 22.59 -0.83
CA GLY A 46 -16.21 21.46 0.09
C GLY A 46 -15.87 21.88 1.51
N THR A 47 -16.71 21.47 2.47
CA THR A 47 -16.43 21.55 3.91
C THR A 47 -16.89 20.25 4.56
N TYR A 48 -15.99 19.55 5.24
CA TYR A 48 -16.24 18.20 5.71
C TYR A 48 -15.83 18.02 7.18
N ILE A 49 -16.60 17.22 7.91
CA ILE A 49 -16.19 16.66 9.20
C ILE A 49 -16.11 15.14 9.04
N ASN A 50 -15.00 14.57 9.48
CA ASN A 50 -14.74 13.14 9.42
C ASN A 50 -15.79 12.37 10.22
N GLY A 51 -16.42 11.38 9.62
CA GLY A 51 -17.52 10.64 10.24
C GLY A 51 -18.83 11.42 10.39
N PHE A 52 -18.99 12.61 9.79
CA PHE A 52 -20.28 13.32 9.77
C PHE A 52 -21.05 13.02 8.47
N PHE A 53 -22.03 12.13 8.57
CA PHE A 53 -22.76 11.58 7.43
C PHE A 53 -24.27 11.57 7.66
N ASP A 54 -25.04 11.34 6.60
CA ASP A 54 -26.43 10.91 6.73
C ASP A 54 -26.66 9.59 5.99
N SER A 55 -27.74 8.89 6.33
CA SER A 55 -28.06 7.58 5.79
C SER A 55 -29.34 7.63 4.96
N GLU A 56 -29.45 6.81 3.93
CA GLU A 56 -30.70 6.59 3.22
C GLU A 56 -30.87 5.11 2.81
N PRO A 57 -32.11 4.59 2.77
CA PRO A 57 -32.36 3.21 2.36
C PRO A 57 -31.84 2.93 0.94
N ILE A 58 -31.24 1.75 0.73
CA ILE A 58 -30.85 1.30 -0.60
C ILE A 58 -32.08 0.71 -1.30
N VAL A 59 -32.33 1.20 -2.51
CA VAL A 59 -33.41 0.66 -3.37
C VAL A 59 -32.82 -0.41 -4.28
N TYR A 60 -33.22 -1.66 -4.07
CA TYR A 60 -32.87 -2.79 -4.92
C TYR A 60 -34.00 -3.12 -5.89
N GLY A 61 -33.65 -3.48 -7.13
CA GLY A 61 -34.61 -4.09 -8.05
C GLY A 61 -35.11 -5.46 -7.56
N GLU A 62 -34.22 -6.23 -6.94
CA GLU A 62 -34.52 -7.48 -6.23
C GLU A 62 -33.70 -7.52 -4.93
N SER A 63 -34.37 -7.62 -3.79
CA SER A 63 -33.74 -7.65 -2.48
C SER A 63 -33.58 -9.10 -1.98
N ALA A 64 -32.49 -9.37 -1.27
CA ALA A 64 -32.26 -10.62 -0.57
C ALA A 64 -31.90 -10.37 0.89
N TYR A 65 -32.12 -11.38 1.74
CA TYR A 65 -31.75 -11.30 3.15
C TYR A 65 -30.24 -11.06 3.30
N GLY A 66 -29.88 -10.15 4.20
CA GLY A 66 -28.48 -9.79 4.46
C GLY A 66 -27.87 -8.78 3.50
N TYR A 67 -28.60 -8.27 2.50
CA TYR A 67 -28.16 -7.10 1.74
C TYR A 67 -28.04 -5.88 2.66
N ALA A 68 -27.10 -4.99 2.33
CA ALA A 68 -26.97 -3.70 3.00
C ALA A 68 -28.30 -2.94 2.92
N GLN A 69 -28.78 -2.41 4.04
CA GLN A 69 -30.08 -1.76 4.09
C GLN A 69 -29.99 -0.28 3.73
N ASN A 70 -28.91 0.37 4.14
CA ASN A 70 -28.72 1.82 3.97
C ASN A 70 -27.38 2.10 3.28
N HIS A 71 -27.36 3.12 2.44
CA HIS A 71 -26.12 3.79 2.08
C HIS A 71 -25.85 4.90 3.10
N GLN A 72 -24.58 5.26 3.26
CA GLN A 72 -24.14 6.37 4.09
C GLN A 72 -23.37 7.33 3.19
N THR A 73 -23.48 8.63 3.41
CA THR A 73 -22.68 9.59 2.64
C THR A 73 -22.24 10.72 3.56
N ILE A 74 -20.93 10.99 3.58
CA ILE A 74 -20.37 12.18 4.23
C ILE A 74 -21.05 13.44 3.69
N LEU A 75 -21.42 14.36 4.58
CA LEU A 75 -22.15 15.55 4.16
C LEU A 75 -21.23 16.70 3.79
N ASN A 76 -21.56 17.40 2.71
CA ASN A 76 -21.01 18.72 2.44
C ASN A 76 -21.68 19.74 3.37
N LEU A 77 -20.89 20.30 4.29
CA LEU A 77 -21.38 21.16 5.36
C LEU A 77 -21.44 22.63 4.93
N PRO A 78 -22.21 23.49 5.64
CA PRO A 78 -22.30 24.93 5.35
C PRO A 78 -20.91 25.53 5.09
N ASP A 79 -20.75 26.30 4.03
CA ASP A 79 -19.44 26.81 3.62
C ASP A 79 -19.04 28.03 4.48
N PRO A 80 -18.02 27.92 5.35
CA PRO A 80 -17.57 29.02 6.17
C PRO A 80 -16.51 29.86 5.45
N LYS A 81 -16.09 29.49 4.24
CA LYS A 81 -14.92 30.12 3.58
C LYS A 81 -15.28 31.37 2.80
N ARG A 82 -16.57 31.55 2.50
CA ARG A 82 -17.05 32.56 1.56
C ARG A 82 -16.70 33.99 2.00
N ILE A 83 -15.83 34.63 1.22
CA ILE A 83 -15.44 36.04 1.31
C ILE A 83 -15.56 36.64 -0.10
N GLU A 84 -16.27 37.74 -0.24
CA GLU A 84 -16.46 38.47 -1.50
C GLU A 84 -16.03 39.92 -1.32
N PHE A 85 -15.47 40.54 -2.35
CA PHE A 85 -15.15 41.97 -2.32
C PHE A 85 -15.40 42.67 -3.65
N SER A 86 -15.50 43.99 -3.60
CA SER A 86 -15.64 44.85 -4.77
C SER A 86 -14.69 46.04 -4.71
N VAL A 87 -14.25 46.50 -5.88
CA VAL A 87 -13.37 47.67 -6.06
C VAL A 87 -14.15 48.73 -6.83
N ASN A 88 -14.43 49.85 -6.18
CA ASN A 88 -15.28 50.93 -6.71
C ASN A 88 -16.67 50.42 -7.20
N GLY A 89 -17.21 49.40 -6.52
CA GLY A 89 -18.47 48.75 -6.90
C GLY A 89 -18.35 47.64 -7.96
N ASN A 90 -17.16 47.43 -8.56
CA ASN A 90 -16.92 46.30 -9.46
C ASN A 90 -16.60 45.05 -8.63
N PRO A 91 -17.40 43.97 -8.70
CA PRO A 91 -17.11 42.74 -7.95
C PRO A 91 -15.83 42.08 -8.47
N PHE A 92 -15.00 41.58 -7.56
CA PHE A 92 -13.85 40.78 -7.94
C PHE A 92 -14.29 39.45 -8.54
N SER A 93 -13.57 39.00 -9.57
CA SER A 93 -13.77 37.72 -10.23
C SER A 93 -12.47 37.29 -10.90
N LEU A 94 -12.16 36.01 -10.84
CA LEU A 94 -11.08 35.44 -11.66
C LEU A 94 -11.46 35.30 -13.14
N ASN A 95 -12.75 35.40 -13.45
CA ASN A 95 -13.30 35.27 -14.81
C ASN A 95 -13.66 36.63 -15.44
N GLU A 96 -13.69 37.72 -14.66
CA GLU A 96 -14.06 39.07 -15.12
C GLU A 96 -12.99 40.06 -14.64
N GLY A 97 -12.61 41.04 -15.47
CA GLY A 97 -11.41 41.87 -15.24
C GLY A 97 -10.14 41.24 -15.79
N THR A 98 -8.96 41.72 -15.38
CA THR A 98 -7.66 41.20 -15.85
C THR A 98 -6.82 40.71 -14.68
N VAL A 99 -6.54 39.40 -14.64
CA VAL A 99 -5.58 38.79 -13.70
C VAL A 99 -4.15 39.01 -14.22
N GLN A 100 -3.36 39.81 -13.52
CA GLN A 100 -1.98 40.13 -13.89
C GLN A 100 -0.99 39.06 -13.41
N SER A 101 -1.20 38.53 -12.21
CA SER A 101 -0.43 37.42 -11.66
C SER A 101 -1.30 36.56 -10.74
N PHE A 102 -1.01 35.26 -10.70
CA PHE A 102 -1.70 34.28 -9.86
C PHE A 102 -0.69 33.30 -9.30
N VAL A 103 -0.71 33.08 -7.99
CA VAL A 103 0.06 32.01 -7.33
C VAL A 103 -0.85 31.36 -6.31
N GLN A 104 -0.92 30.03 -6.31
CA GLN A 104 -1.51 29.24 -5.24
C GLN A 104 -0.49 28.22 -4.76
N SER A 105 -0.30 28.10 -3.45
CA SER A 105 0.69 27.23 -2.83
C SER A 105 0.15 26.52 -1.61
N LEU A 106 0.60 25.29 -1.37
CA LEU A 106 0.43 24.54 -0.13
C LEU A 106 1.81 24.28 0.46
N ASP A 107 2.07 24.87 1.63
CA ASP A 107 3.33 24.73 2.36
C ASP A 107 3.21 23.59 3.37
N PHE A 108 3.98 22.52 3.19
CA PHE A 108 3.91 21.33 4.05
C PHE A 108 4.65 21.50 5.37
N VAL A 109 5.54 22.49 5.49
CA VAL A 109 6.25 22.79 6.75
C VAL A 109 5.31 23.54 7.68
N ARG A 110 4.62 24.54 7.14
CA ARG A 110 3.68 25.38 7.92
C ARG A 110 2.25 24.83 7.94
N GLY A 111 1.89 23.95 7.01
CA GLY A 111 0.54 23.41 6.83
C GLY A 111 -0.48 24.47 6.36
N VAL A 112 -0.01 25.46 5.60
CA VAL A 112 -0.82 26.62 5.18
C VAL A 112 -1.03 26.58 3.67
N MET A 113 -2.28 26.75 3.25
CA MET A 113 -2.59 27.07 1.86
C MET A 113 -2.60 28.59 1.69
N SER A 114 -1.91 29.10 0.69
CA SER A 114 -1.86 30.52 0.37
C SER A 114 -2.18 30.76 -1.10
N ARG A 115 -2.83 31.89 -1.38
CA ARG A 115 -3.12 32.37 -2.73
C ARG A 115 -2.82 33.85 -2.83
N ARG A 116 -2.13 34.25 -3.90
CA ARG A 116 -1.87 35.63 -4.27
C ARG A 116 -2.41 35.91 -5.66
N VAL A 117 -3.16 36.99 -5.80
CA VAL A 117 -3.70 37.45 -7.08
C VAL A 117 -3.48 38.95 -7.23
N GLU A 118 -2.85 39.38 -8.30
CA GLU A 118 -2.87 40.79 -8.72
C GLU A 118 -3.93 40.95 -9.81
N TRP A 119 -4.89 41.84 -9.56
CA TRP A 119 -6.07 41.98 -10.40
C TRP A 119 -6.33 43.44 -10.74
N GLN A 120 -6.62 43.68 -12.01
CA GLN A 120 -7.05 44.96 -12.52
C GLN A 120 -8.56 44.94 -12.78
N ALA A 121 -9.27 45.83 -12.09
CA ALA A 121 -10.69 46.07 -12.26
C ALA A 121 -11.00 46.70 -13.64
N PRO A 122 -12.25 46.60 -14.13
CA PRO A 122 -12.65 47.23 -15.40
C PRO A 122 -12.41 48.74 -15.50
N ASP A 123 -12.36 49.45 -14.37
CA ASP A 123 -12.07 50.90 -14.29
C ASP A 123 -10.55 51.23 -14.21
N GLY A 124 -9.70 50.22 -14.41
CA GLY A 124 -8.24 50.32 -14.34
C GLY A 124 -7.65 50.39 -12.92
N SER A 125 -8.45 50.21 -11.88
CA SER A 125 -7.96 50.10 -10.50
C SER A 125 -7.26 48.76 -10.29
N GLU A 126 -6.09 48.77 -9.67
CA GLU A 126 -5.29 47.57 -9.42
C GLU A 126 -5.24 47.27 -7.93
N VAL A 127 -5.47 46.00 -7.60
CA VAL A 127 -5.40 45.49 -6.23
C VAL A 127 -4.64 44.17 -6.19
N ARG A 128 -4.02 43.90 -5.04
CA ARG A 128 -3.46 42.58 -4.72
C ARG A 128 -4.32 41.93 -3.64
N VAL A 129 -4.69 40.67 -3.87
CA VAL A 129 -5.36 39.80 -2.92
C VAL A 129 -4.35 38.79 -2.40
N ASP A 130 -4.15 38.75 -1.08
CA ASP A 130 -3.39 37.70 -0.39
C ASP A 130 -4.37 36.96 0.53
N ALA A 131 -4.59 35.66 0.27
CA ALA A 131 -5.42 34.79 1.10
C ALA A 131 -4.55 33.67 1.68
N SER A 132 -4.68 33.37 2.96
CA SER A 132 -4.04 32.23 3.62
C SER A 132 -5.03 31.48 4.50
N ARG A 133 -4.93 30.15 4.52
CA ARG A 133 -5.85 29.26 5.22
C ARG A 133 -5.10 28.19 6.00
N ILE A 134 -5.60 27.93 7.21
CA ILE A 134 -5.08 26.92 8.12
C ILE A 134 -6.23 26.14 8.76
N VAL A 135 -6.02 24.83 8.95
CA VAL A 135 -6.87 23.95 9.76
C VAL A 135 -5.95 23.28 10.78
N PRO A 136 -5.73 23.90 11.95
CA PRO A 136 -4.63 23.51 12.84
C PRO A 136 -4.84 22.14 13.48
N PHE A 137 -3.77 21.33 13.54
CA PHE A 137 -3.78 20.00 14.17
C PHE A 137 -4.07 20.01 15.68
N ALA A 138 -3.73 21.09 16.38
CA ALA A 138 -4.00 21.25 17.81
C ALA A 138 -5.50 21.47 18.14
N TYR A 139 -6.33 21.83 17.15
CA TYR A 139 -7.74 22.14 17.34
C TYR A 139 -8.61 21.34 16.36
N SER A 140 -9.10 20.17 16.78
CA SER A 140 -9.86 19.23 15.93
C SER A 140 -11.02 19.88 15.16
N SER A 141 -11.67 20.88 15.74
CA SER A 141 -12.90 21.50 15.23
C SER A 141 -12.68 22.90 14.64
N GLY A 142 -11.44 23.36 14.53
CA GLY A 142 -11.08 24.76 14.22
C GLY A 142 -10.46 24.98 12.84
N ALA A 143 -10.65 26.19 12.29
CA ALA A 143 -9.92 26.69 11.13
C ALA A 143 -9.77 28.22 11.18
N ALA A 144 -8.84 28.77 10.41
CA ALA A 144 -8.71 30.22 10.25
C ALA A 144 -8.36 30.62 8.81
N ILE A 145 -8.85 31.79 8.40
CA ILE A 145 -8.54 32.42 7.12
C ILE A 145 -8.02 33.83 7.39
N GLU A 146 -6.90 34.18 6.78
CA GLU A 146 -6.41 35.55 6.68
C GLU A 146 -6.58 36.02 5.22
N PHE A 147 -7.32 37.10 5.00
CA PHE A 147 -7.66 37.62 3.67
C PHE A 147 -7.36 39.11 3.61
N CYS A 148 -6.43 39.50 2.73
CA CYS A 148 -5.94 40.87 2.62
C CYS A 148 -6.14 41.41 1.20
N VAL A 149 -6.71 42.61 1.08
CA VAL A 149 -6.81 43.33 -0.19
C VAL A 149 -6.01 44.62 -0.08
N THR A 150 -4.99 44.77 -0.93
CA THR A 150 -4.08 45.93 -0.98
C THR A 150 -4.34 46.75 -2.23
N ALA A 151 -4.50 48.07 -2.11
CA ALA A 151 -4.59 48.96 -3.26
C ALA A 151 -3.19 49.21 -3.86
N LEU A 152 -3.03 49.05 -5.18
CA LEU A 152 -1.70 49.12 -5.81
C LEU A 152 -1.42 50.47 -6.47
N ASN A 153 -2.33 50.98 -7.28
CA ASN A 153 -2.01 52.10 -8.20
C ASN A 153 -2.71 53.44 -7.89
N LYS A 154 -3.91 53.43 -7.31
CA LYS A 154 -4.68 54.64 -6.98
C LYS A 154 -5.65 54.38 -5.82
N PRO A 155 -6.23 55.43 -5.21
CA PRO A 155 -7.23 55.25 -4.17
C PRO A 155 -8.46 54.49 -4.66
N VAL A 156 -8.94 53.55 -3.85
CA VAL A 156 -10.07 52.68 -4.19
C VAL A 156 -11.05 52.55 -3.02
N ARG A 157 -12.34 52.49 -3.32
CA ARG A 157 -13.37 52.08 -2.35
C ARG A 157 -13.48 50.56 -2.37
N ILE A 158 -13.26 49.92 -1.22
CA ILE A 158 -13.43 48.48 -1.04
C ILE A 158 -14.70 48.22 -0.25
N GLY A 159 -15.59 47.39 -0.81
CA GLY A 159 -16.65 46.72 -0.07
C GLY A 159 -16.27 45.26 0.13
N LEU A 160 -16.21 44.78 1.37
CA LEU A 160 -15.83 43.42 1.74
C LEU A 160 -17.01 42.73 2.45
N LEU A 161 -17.27 41.47 2.13
CA LEU A 161 -18.35 40.68 2.72
C LEU A 161 -17.81 39.29 3.09
N SER A 162 -18.05 38.86 4.32
CA SER A 162 -17.78 37.51 4.79
C SER A 162 -19.08 36.81 5.15
N SER A 163 -19.17 35.50 4.89
CA SER A 163 -20.41 34.76 5.09
C SER A 163 -20.24 33.31 5.56
N ILE A 164 -21.30 32.74 6.11
CA ILE A 164 -21.52 31.29 6.15
C ILE A 164 -22.67 30.98 5.21
N ASP A 165 -22.41 30.16 4.18
CA ASP A 165 -23.41 29.75 3.20
C ASP A 165 -23.98 28.38 3.57
N THR A 166 -25.18 28.36 4.16
CA THR A 166 -25.85 27.10 4.52
C THR A 166 -26.57 26.45 3.33
N THR A 167 -26.52 27.03 2.13
CA THR A 167 -27.28 26.51 0.96
C THR A 167 -26.53 25.47 0.14
N VAL A 168 -25.26 25.22 0.48
CA VAL A 168 -24.45 24.16 -0.13
C VAL A 168 -25.08 22.78 0.05
N HIS A 169 -24.79 21.88 -0.89
CA HIS A 169 -25.28 20.52 -0.92
C HIS A 169 -24.23 19.58 -1.50
N ASN A 170 -24.39 18.29 -1.24
CA ASN A 170 -23.61 17.22 -1.85
C ASN A 170 -23.80 17.18 -3.37
N LEU A 171 -22.81 16.66 -4.09
CA LEU A 171 -22.92 16.39 -5.53
C LEU A 171 -23.95 15.27 -5.75
N GLY A 172 -24.76 15.38 -6.81
CA GLY A 172 -25.65 14.31 -7.23
C GLY A 172 -24.87 13.17 -7.88
N ALA A 173 -25.29 11.93 -7.66
CA ALA A 173 -24.72 10.77 -8.35
C ALA A 173 -24.91 10.86 -9.88
N GLU A 174 -23.84 10.56 -10.63
CA GLU A 174 -23.85 10.40 -12.09
C GLU A 174 -23.82 8.90 -12.47
N ASP A 175 -23.48 8.56 -13.72
CA ASP A 175 -23.44 7.17 -14.21
C ASP A 175 -22.32 6.31 -13.56
N ASP A 176 -21.30 6.93 -12.95
CA ASP A 176 -20.24 6.22 -12.21
C ASP A 176 -20.69 5.86 -10.78
N PRO A 177 -20.78 4.56 -10.42
CA PRO A 177 -21.24 4.15 -9.09
C PRO A 177 -20.28 4.50 -7.93
N ARG A 178 -19.10 5.06 -8.23
CA ARG A 178 -18.09 5.47 -7.25
C ARG A 178 -18.21 6.94 -6.82
N VAL A 179 -19.06 7.74 -7.48
CA VAL A 179 -19.11 9.20 -7.31
C VAL A 179 -20.53 9.69 -6.99
N GLY A 180 -20.61 10.67 -6.09
CA GLY A 180 -21.82 11.45 -5.81
C GLY A 180 -22.79 10.80 -4.80
N SER A 181 -23.65 11.65 -4.24
CA SER A 181 -24.65 11.27 -3.24
C SER A 181 -25.96 10.81 -3.88
N LYS A 182 -26.66 9.88 -3.22
CA LYS A 182 -27.96 9.34 -3.66
C LYS A 182 -29.13 9.82 -2.81
N PHE A 183 -29.01 10.99 -2.21
CA PHE A 183 -30.04 11.54 -1.34
C PHE A 183 -31.31 11.94 -2.12
N SER A 184 -32.45 11.39 -1.70
CA SER A 184 -33.79 11.71 -2.19
C SER A 184 -34.32 13.07 -1.68
N SER A 185 -33.74 13.57 -0.58
CA SER A 185 -34.12 14.83 0.06
C SER A 185 -32.91 15.50 0.70
N ARG A 186 -33.04 16.77 1.11
CA ARG A 186 -31.93 17.49 1.73
C ARG A 186 -31.54 16.83 3.08
N PRO A 187 -30.31 16.29 3.22
CA PRO A 187 -29.93 15.49 4.39
C PRO A 187 -29.66 16.35 5.62
N LEU A 188 -29.05 17.53 5.44
CA LEU A 188 -28.78 18.48 6.52
C LEU A 188 -29.94 19.48 6.69
N ILE A 189 -30.54 19.48 7.88
CA ILE A 189 -31.61 20.39 8.31
C ILE A 189 -30.97 21.52 9.12
N ILE A 190 -31.07 22.76 8.64
CA ILE A 190 -30.63 23.95 9.37
C ILE A 190 -31.71 24.31 10.39
N GLU A 191 -31.34 24.34 11.67
CA GLU A 191 -32.25 24.64 12.78
C GLU A 191 -32.27 26.14 13.11
N ASP A 192 -31.09 26.77 13.14
CA ASP A 192 -30.93 28.21 13.34
C ASP A 192 -29.76 28.75 12.51
N LEU A 193 -29.86 30.02 12.11
CA LEU A 193 -28.79 30.78 11.45
C LEU A 193 -28.90 32.26 11.84
N THR A 194 -27.93 32.75 12.60
CA THR A 194 -27.92 34.10 13.15
C THR A 194 -26.63 34.83 12.81
N SER A 195 -26.75 36.12 12.46
CA SER A 195 -25.61 37.02 12.26
C SER A 195 -25.79 38.22 13.17
N ALA A 196 -24.90 38.41 14.13
CA ALA A 196 -24.98 39.50 15.09
C ALA A 196 -23.60 39.82 15.67
N ASN A 197 -23.37 41.10 15.98
CA ASN A 197 -22.14 41.60 16.63
C ASN A 197 -20.86 41.14 15.90
N GLY A 198 -20.86 41.11 14.57
CA GLY A 198 -19.71 40.66 13.78
C GLY A 198 -19.44 39.14 13.82
N SER A 199 -20.35 38.35 14.40
CA SER A 199 -20.30 36.88 14.39
C SER A 199 -21.41 36.27 13.55
N ILE A 200 -21.16 35.10 12.96
CA ILE A 200 -22.17 34.28 12.26
C ILE A 200 -22.21 32.92 12.94
N ARG A 201 -23.41 32.45 13.28
CA ARG A 201 -23.63 31.19 14.01
C ARG A 201 -24.74 30.39 13.34
N PHE A 202 -24.63 29.08 13.33
CA PHE A 202 -25.71 28.20 12.92
C PHE A 202 -25.73 26.91 13.75
N THR A 203 -26.91 26.30 13.80
CA THR A 203 -27.08 24.92 14.28
C THR A 203 -27.81 24.11 13.22
N ALA A 204 -27.46 22.84 13.13
CA ALA A 204 -28.01 21.94 12.13
C ALA A 204 -28.05 20.50 12.64
N SER A 205 -28.83 19.68 11.96
CA SER A 205 -28.86 18.26 12.22
C SER A 205 -29.15 17.41 11.00
N THR A 206 -28.70 16.17 11.05
CA THR A 206 -28.98 15.21 9.99
C THR A 206 -30.41 14.70 10.08
N ARG A 207 -30.94 14.28 8.95
CA ARG A 207 -32.33 13.82 8.83
C ARG A 207 -32.49 12.43 9.41
N ASN A 208 -31.56 11.51 9.10
CA ASN A 208 -31.73 10.09 9.40
C ASN A 208 -30.68 9.54 10.39
N SER A 209 -29.41 9.97 10.30
CA SER A 209 -28.32 9.44 11.14
C SER A 209 -28.31 9.96 12.59
N GLY A 210 -29.11 10.97 12.93
CA GLY A 210 -29.23 11.47 14.30
C GLY A 210 -28.01 12.26 14.80
N LEU A 211 -27.23 12.85 13.89
CA LEU A 211 -26.09 13.71 14.22
C LEU A 211 -26.53 15.17 14.32
N ALA A 212 -25.82 15.95 15.14
CA ALA A 212 -25.98 17.38 15.33
C ALA A 212 -24.68 18.11 15.02
N LEU A 213 -24.80 19.34 14.52
CA LEU A 213 -23.71 20.22 14.12
C LEU A 213 -23.99 21.63 14.64
N ALA A 214 -22.95 22.30 15.13
CA ALA A 214 -22.99 23.73 15.38
C ALA A 214 -21.74 24.38 14.78
N GLY A 215 -21.93 25.52 14.11
CA GLY A 215 -20.84 26.26 13.49
C GLY A 215 -20.83 27.73 13.89
N VAL A 216 -19.63 28.28 14.07
CA VAL A 216 -19.39 29.69 14.42
C VAL A 216 -18.28 30.25 13.53
N ALA A 217 -18.47 31.48 13.05
CA ALA A 217 -17.42 32.31 12.46
C ALA A 217 -17.31 33.64 13.20
N LEU A 218 -16.12 33.93 13.72
CA LEU A 218 -15.74 35.24 14.28
C LEU A 218 -14.85 35.99 13.29
N HIS A 219 -14.94 37.31 13.31
CA HIS A 219 -14.21 38.17 12.38
C HIS A 219 -13.42 39.23 13.14
N ASP A 220 -12.17 39.41 12.73
CA ASP A 220 -11.30 40.52 13.13
C ASP A 220 -10.91 41.27 11.85
N CYS A 221 -11.35 42.51 11.69
CA CYS A 221 -11.20 43.29 10.47
C CYS A 221 -10.53 44.63 10.78
N SER A 222 -9.46 44.95 10.06
CA SER A 222 -8.67 46.17 10.28
C SER A 222 -8.14 46.74 8.96
N VAL A 223 -7.82 48.04 8.97
CA VAL A 223 -7.08 48.70 7.88
C VAL A 223 -5.63 48.88 8.32
N ARG A 224 -4.68 48.56 7.43
CA ARG A 224 -3.23 48.70 7.64
C ARG A 224 -2.67 49.78 6.71
N GLY A 225 -1.63 50.46 7.17
CA GLY A 225 -0.92 51.50 6.40
C GLY A 225 -1.54 52.89 6.47
N SER A 226 -2.65 53.06 7.21
CA SER A 226 -3.36 54.34 7.35
C SER A 226 -3.36 54.86 8.79
N GLU A 227 -3.12 56.17 8.97
CA GLU A 227 -3.39 56.86 10.25
C GLU A 227 -4.83 57.42 10.33
N THR A 228 -5.54 57.48 9.18
CA THR A 228 -6.81 58.22 9.05
C THR A 228 -7.97 57.41 8.47
N ALA A 229 -7.75 56.23 7.87
CA ALA A 229 -8.82 55.42 7.30
C ALA A 229 -9.76 54.89 8.40
N SER A 230 -11.03 55.31 8.35
CA SER A 230 -12.08 54.81 9.22
C SER A 230 -12.79 53.63 8.57
N LEU A 231 -12.71 52.45 9.20
CA LEU A 231 -13.54 51.30 8.84
C LEU A 231 -15.01 51.63 9.18
N LEU A 232 -15.91 51.64 8.20
CA LEU A 232 -17.33 51.78 8.47
C LEU A 232 -17.84 50.42 8.98
N SER A 233 -18.34 50.39 10.23
CA SER A 233 -18.64 49.15 10.95
C SER A 233 -19.76 48.32 10.32
N GLY A 234 -19.60 47.00 10.40
CA GLY A 234 -20.29 46.05 9.57
C GLY A 234 -21.73 45.72 9.90
N GLU A 235 -22.59 45.79 8.88
CA GLU A 235 -23.95 45.31 8.95
C GLU A 235 -23.94 43.78 8.99
N SER A 236 -24.53 43.22 10.05
CA SER A 236 -24.78 41.78 10.15
C SER A 236 -26.17 41.48 9.59
N ARG A 237 -26.28 40.55 8.64
CA ARG A 237 -27.55 40.20 8.02
C ARG A 237 -27.66 38.70 7.77
N THR A 238 -28.82 38.14 8.06
CA THR A 238 -29.21 36.80 7.61
C THR A 238 -30.29 36.91 6.55
N ALA A 239 -30.07 36.30 5.38
CA ALA A 239 -31.07 36.22 4.32
C ALA A 239 -30.84 34.99 3.43
N GLY A 240 -31.92 34.30 3.03
CA GLY A 240 -31.84 33.21 2.05
C GLY A 240 -30.94 32.03 2.46
N GLY A 241 -30.80 31.75 3.75
CA GLY A 241 -29.90 30.70 4.24
C GLY A 241 -28.42 31.11 4.29
N ILE A 242 -28.12 32.40 4.16
CA ILE A 242 -26.76 32.93 4.23
C ILE A 242 -26.69 33.94 5.37
N GLY A 243 -25.74 33.75 6.28
CA GLY A 243 -25.37 34.73 7.30
C GLY A 243 -24.19 35.56 6.79
N THR A 244 -24.21 36.87 6.98
CA THR A 244 -23.22 37.80 6.41
C THR A 244 -22.79 38.87 7.41
N VAL A 245 -21.53 39.30 7.28
CA VAL A 245 -20.97 40.50 7.91
C VAL A 245 -20.22 41.26 6.81
N SER A 246 -20.51 42.54 6.63
CA SER A 246 -19.88 43.39 5.59
C SER A 246 -19.02 44.49 6.19
N TRP A 247 -18.10 45.06 5.42
CA TRP A 247 -17.31 46.23 5.78
C TRP A 247 -17.09 47.10 4.56
N GLU A 248 -16.97 48.40 4.76
CA GLU A 248 -16.55 49.33 3.71
C GLU A 248 -15.41 50.22 4.18
N CYS A 249 -14.46 50.49 3.28
CA CYS A 249 -13.39 51.44 3.51
C CYS A 249 -12.93 52.07 2.19
N VAL A 250 -12.15 53.15 2.30
CA VAL A 250 -11.38 53.71 1.20
C VAL A 250 -9.91 53.47 1.54
N LEU A 251 -9.16 52.95 0.58
CA LEU A 251 -7.74 52.65 0.70
C LEU A 251 -6.96 53.52 -0.27
N ASP A 252 -5.94 54.22 0.21
CA ASP A 252 -4.92 54.84 -0.64
C ASP A 252 -3.93 53.80 -1.18
N SER A 253 -3.16 54.16 -2.21
CA SER A 253 -2.14 53.27 -2.78
C SER A 253 -1.13 52.84 -1.70
N GLY A 254 -0.95 51.52 -1.54
CA GLY A 254 -0.11 50.91 -0.51
C GLY A 254 -0.84 50.53 0.78
N GLU A 255 -2.06 51.04 1.01
CA GLU A 255 -2.90 50.64 2.15
C GLU A 255 -3.63 49.33 1.87
N SER A 256 -4.01 48.63 2.94
CA SER A 256 -4.74 47.36 2.83
C SER A 256 -5.83 47.18 3.87
N ILE A 257 -6.90 46.49 3.48
CA ILE A 257 -7.87 45.92 4.42
C ILE A 257 -7.47 44.47 4.70
N LEU A 258 -7.45 44.09 5.98
CA LEU A 258 -7.18 42.74 6.45
C LEU A 258 -8.38 42.20 7.21
N LEU A 259 -8.86 41.04 6.78
CA LEU A 259 -9.87 40.25 7.46
C LEU A 259 -9.25 38.94 7.95
N ARG A 260 -9.32 38.70 9.26
CA ARG A 260 -9.08 37.39 9.87
C ARG A 260 -10.42 36.78 10.25
N LYS A 261 -10.65 35.54 9.84
CA LYS A 261 -11.87 34.79 10.10
C LYS A 261 -11.53 33.52 10.85
N TYR A 262 -12.09 33.35 12.04
CA TYR A 262 -11.88 32.19 12.90
C TYR A 262 -13.14 31.34 12.91
N ILE A 263 -13.01 30.08 12.51
CA ILE A 263 -14.12 29.17 12.21
C ILE A 263 -14.04 28.00 13.19
N SER A 264 -15.19 27.59 13.73
CA SER A 264 -15.28 26.37 14.53
C SER A 264 -16.54 25.60 14.23
N TYR A 265 -16.42 24.31 13.89
CA TYR A 265 -17.53 23.39 13.62
C TYR A 265 -17.45 22.21 14.58
N GLU A 266 -18.42 22.11 15.49
CA GLU A 266 -18.50 21.01 16.46
C GLU A 266 -19.64 20.08 16.08
N SER A 267 -19.41 18.77 16.17
CA SER A 267 -20.41 17.74 15.91
C SER A 267 -20.61 16.79 17.09
N GLY A 268 -21.76 16.15 17.15
CA GLY A 268 -22.04 15.10 18.13
C GLY A 268 -23.29 14.30 17.81
N VAL A 269 -23.49 13.19 18.54
CA VAL A 269 -24.69 12.36 18.43
C VAL A 269 -25.82 13.00 19.24
N LYS A 270 -26.99 13.26 18.62
CA LYS A 270 -28.12 13.92 19.29
C LYS A 270 -28.57 13.23 20.56
N LYS A 271 -28.60 11.90 20.54
CA LYS A 271 -29.05 11.08 21.66
C LYS A 271 -28.16 11.29 22.89
N ASP A 272 -26.85 11.40 22.68
CA ASP A 272 -25.88 11.59 23.76
C ASP A 272 -25.95 13.02 24.30
N LEU A 273 -26.15 13.99 23.41
CA LEU A 273 -26.33 15.40 23.77
C LEU A 273 -27.63 15.69 24.55
N ALA A 274 -28.65 14.83 24.46
CA ALA A 274 -29.96 15.06 25.08
C ALA A 274 -29.87 15.30 26.60
N ASN A 275 -28.92 14.65 27.27
CA ASN A 275 -28.68 14.79 28.71
C ASN A 275 -27.69 15.91 29.05
N GLU A 276 -27.02 16.49 28.06
CA GLU A 276 -25.97 17.51 28.22
C GLU A 276 -26.44 18.93 27.87
N GLY A 277 -27.74 19.17 27.68
CA GLY A 277 -28.27 20.47 27.23
C GLY A 277 -28.50 20.57 25.72
N GLY A 278 -28.36 19.47 24.99
CA GLY A 278 -28.71 19.34 23.57
C GLY A 278 -27.79 20.13 22.65
N ILE A 279 -28.35 20.59 21.52
CA ILE A 279 -27.61 21.32 20.49
C ILE A 279 -27.07 22.67 20.98
N ARG A 280 -27.65 23.24 22.05
CA ARG A 280 -27.16 24.47 22.68
C ARG A 280 -25.74 24.28 23.23
N THR A 281 -25.49 23.17 23.91
CA THR A 281 -24.16 22.86 24.45
C THR A 281 -23.13 22.70 23.34
N LEU A 282 -23.53 22.12 22.21
CA LEU A 282 -22.68 22.03 21.02
C LEU A 282 -22.35 23.43 20.45
N ALA A 283 -23.34 24.32 20.39
CA ALA A 283 -23.14 25.71 19.97
C ALA A 283 -22.24 26.51 20.93
N GLU A 284 -22.35 26.27 22.25
CA GLU A 284 -21.48 26.87 23.26
C GLU A 284 -20.02 26.37 23.11
N ARG A 285 -19.81 25.08 22.84
CA ARG A 285 -18.47 24.52 22.52
C ARG A 285 -17.89 25.17 21.28
N ALA A 286 -18.67 25.25 20.19
CA ALA A 286 -18.22 25.87 18.94
C ALA A 286 -17.87 27.36 19.12
N GLY A 287 -18.66 28.08 19.93
CA GLY A 287 -18.35 29.45 20.31
C GLY A 287 -17.02 29.58 21.04
N LYS A 288 -16.81 28.75 22.07
CA LYS A 288 -15.58 28.76 22.87
C LYS A 288 -14.34 28.40 22.05
N THR A 289 -14.44 27.42 21.16
CA THR A 289 -13.35 27.04 20.25
C THR A 289 -13.02 28.22 19.32
N ALA A 290 -14.01 28.86 18.69
CA ALA A 290 -13.79 30.03 17.84
C ALA A 290 -13.19 31.22 18.61
N GLU A 291 -13.64 31.49 19.84
CA GLU A 291 -13.09 32.52 20.72
C GLU A 291 -11.62 32.25 21.10
N THR A 292 -11.28 30.97 21.33
CA THR A 292 -9.90 30.54 21.64
C THR A 292 -8.98 30.77 20.44
N LEU A 293 -9.42 30.38 19.23
CA LEU A 293 -8.68 30.63 17.99
C LEU A 293 -8.47 32.13 17.76
N CYS A 294 -9.54 32.93 17.93
CA CYS A 294 -9.51 34.37 17.77
C CYS A 294 -8.54 35.05 18.75
N SER A 295 -8.57 34.63 20.02
CA SER A 295 -7.71 35.18 21.08
C SER A 295 -6.24 34.80 20.89
N SER A 296 -5.96 33.64 20.30
CA SER A 296 -4.59 33.20 19.99
C SER A 296 -4.01 33.99 18.82
N GLY A 297 -4.83 34.24 17.80
CA GLY A 297 -4.45 34.97 16.59
C GLY A 297 -3.83 34.07 15.52
N PHE A 298 -4.00 34.47 14.25
CA PHE A 298 -3.58 33.68 13.08
C PHE A 298 -2.09 33.25 13.12
N ASP A 299 -1.19 34.18 13.45
CA ASP A 299 0.26 33.94 13.44
C ASP A 299 0.69 32.88 14.47
N VAL A 300 0.04 32.86 15.64
CA VAL A 300 0.30 31.86 16.69
C VAL A 300 -0.19 30.49 16.26
N LEU A 301 -1.38 30.40 15.65
CA LEU A 301 -1.92 29.14 15.11
C LEU A 301 -0.99 28.52 14.06
N VAL A 302 -0.39 29.35 13.20
CA VAL A 302 0.61 28.89 12.21
C VAL A 302 1.87 28.37 12.90
N ALA A 303 2.38 29.07 13.92
CA ALA A 303 3.57 28.64 14.66
C ALA A 303 3.36 27.32 15.41
N GLU A 304 2.19 27.13 16.04
CA GLU A 304 1.83 25.87 16.71
C GLU A 304 1.71 24.72 15.71
N GLN A 305 1.12 24.97 14.55
CA GLN A 305 1.04 23.97 13.50
C GLN A 305 2.41 23.61 12.92
N GLU A 306 3.29 24.60 12.71
CA GLU A 306 4.66 24.37 12.26
C GLU A 306 5.43 23.49 13.26
N GLN A 307 5.26 23.69 14.56
CA GLN A 307 5.86 22.85 15.60
C GLN A 307 5.33 21.40 15.56
N PHE A 308 4.02 21.23 15.35
CA PHE A 308 3.43 19.90 15.18
C PHE A 308 4.02 19.20 13.94
N LEU A 309 4.09 19.91 12.81
CA LEU A 309 4.60 19.38 11.56
C LEU A 309 6.11 19.13 11.59
N GLU A 310 6.88 19.93 12.32
CA GLU A 310 8.30 19.68 12.56
C GLU A 310 8.51 18.31 13.22
N SER A 311 7.68 17.98 14.22
CA SER A 311 7.73 16.69 14.92
C SER A 311 7.42 15.53 13.97
N PHE A 312 6.40 15.66 13.13
CA PHE A 312 6.06 14.67 12.11
C PHE A 312 7.19 14.53 11.07
N TRP A 313 7.65 15.63 10.49
CA TRP A 313 8.66 15.62 9.44
C TRP A 313 10.04 15.19 9.92
N ASN A 314 10.31 15.32 11.22
CA ASN A 314 11.51 14.78 11.84
C ASN A 314 11.65 13.27 11.61
N ILE A 315 10.57 12.53 11.37
CA ILE A 315 10.58 11.09 11.04
C ILE A 315 10.14 10.85 9.59
N ALA A 316 9.06 11.51 9.16
CA ALA A 316 8.41 11.26 7.87
C ALA A 316 9.17 11.82 6.65
N SER A 317 10.20 12.64 6.84
CA SER A 317 10.97 13.20 5.72
C SER A 317 11.68 12.11 4.91
N ILE A 318 11.46 12.13 3.60
CA ILE A 318 12.22 11.34 2.61
C ILE A 318 13.06 12.30 1.78
N CYS A 319 14.32 11.97 1.53
CA CYS A 319 15.18 12.69 0.59
C CYS A 319 15.56 11.77 -0.57
N VAL A 320 15.41 12.27 -1.80
CA VAL A 320 15.75 11.55 -3.04
C VAL A 320 16.70 12.42 -3.87
N GLU A 321 18.00 12.23 -3.67
CA GLU A 321 19.01 12.98 -4.44
C GLU A 321 18.96 12.54 -5.91
N GLY A 322 18.81 13.52 -6.82
CA GLY A 322 18.69 13.29 -8.26
C GLY A 322 17.27 13.38 -8.83
N ASP A 323 16.23 13.54 -7.98
CA ASP A 323 14.83 13.67 -8.43
C ASP A 323 13.97 14.53 -7.48
N ASP A 324 14.12 15.85 -7.57
CA ASP A 324 13.39 16.82 -6.74
C ASP A 324 11.87 16.72 -6.88
N GLU A 325 11.37 16.37 -8.07
CA GLU A 325 9.94 16.22 -8.32
C GLU A 325 9.37 14.99 -7.59
N CYS A 326 10.12 13.88 -7.58
CA CYS A 326 9.79 12.70 -6.78
C CYS A 326 9.75 13.03 -5.29
N GLU A 327 10.77 13.73 -4.77
CA GLU A 327 10.83 14.12 -3.37
C GLU A 327 9.62 14.98 -2.97
N MET A 328 9.29 15.99 -3.78
CA MET A 328 8.10 16.81 -3.55
C MET A 328 6.81 15.98 -3.57
N ALA A 329 6.68 15.01 -4.49
CA ALA A 329 5.48 14.19 -4.61
C ALA A 329 5.27 13.30 -3.38
N LEU A 330 6.36 12.74 -2.84
CA LEU A 330 6.33 11.96 -1.60
C LEU A 330 5.91 12.83 -0.40
N HIS A 331 6.43 14.05 -0.28
CA HIS A 331 6.02 14.96 0.81
C HIS A 331 4.58 15.43 0.65
N PHE A 332 4.11 15.68 -0.57
CA PHE A 332 2.71 15.99 -0.85
C PHE A 332 1.80 14.84 -0.39
N ASN A 333 2.13 13.60 -0.77
CA ASN A 333 1.36 12.41 -0.41
C ASN A 333 1.32 12.19 1.12
N LEU A 334 2.46 12.30 1.79
CA LEU A 334 2.55 12.14 3.25
C LEU A 334 1.79 13.24 4.01
N PHE A 335 1.85 14.49 3.53
CA PHE A 335 1.09 15.59 4.13
C PHE A 335 -0.42 15.34 4.01
N HIS A 336 -0.89 14.95 2.82
CA HIS A 336 -2.31 14.64 2.57
C HIS A 336 -2.82 13.45 3.39
N LEU A 337 -2.00 12.41 3.57
CA LEU A 337 -2.30 11.31 4.48
C LEU A 337 -2.45 11.79 5.93
N LEU A 338 -1.48 12.55 6.42
CA LEU A 338 -1.49 13.07 7.78
C LEU A 338 -2.75 13.89 8.06
N GLN A 339 -3.10 14.82 7.18
CA GLN A 339 -4.28 15.68 7.37
C GLN A 339 -5.62 14.96 7.15
N SER A 340 -5.62 13.76 6.57
CA SER A 340 -6.83 12.97 6.33
C SER A 340 -7.10 11.92 7.41
N ALA A 341 -6.10 11.53 8.20
CA ALA A 341 -6.22 10.45 9.18
C ALA A 341 -6.98 10.88 10.45
N GLY A 342 -8.01 10.12 10.83
CA GLY A 342 -8.71 10.26 12.11
C GLY A 342 -7.78 10.02 13.31
N ARG A 343 -8.04 10.72 14.42
CA ARG A 343 -7.13 10.79 15.61
C ARG A 343 -7.79 10.47 16.95
N ASN A 344 -9.05 10.05 16.95
CA ASN A 344 -9.84 9.94 18.18
C ASN A 344 -10.29 8.51 18.53
N GLY A 345 -9.98 7.51 17.69
CA GLY A 345 -10.43 6.13 17.90
C GLY A 345 -11.90 5.87 17.56
N THR A 346 -12.62 6.87 17.05
CA THR A 346 -14.04 6.77 16.64
C THR A 346 -14.27 7.17 15.18
N THR A 347 -13.23 7.66 14.52
CA THR A 347 -13.19 7.96 13.08
C THR A 347 -11.94 7.33 12.48
N SER A 348 -11.96 7.10 11.17
CA SER A 348 -10.86 6.49 10.42
C SER A 348 -10.40 7.41 9.29
N ILE A 349 -9.83 6.87 8.22
CA ILE A 349 -9.41 7.61 7.02
C ILE A 349 -10.27 7.22 5.82
N ALA A 350 -10.93 8.21 5.22
CA ALA A 350 -11.73 7.97 4.02
C ALA A 350 -10.85 7.70 2.80
N ALA A 351 -11.34 6.91 1.84
CA ALA A 351 -10.62 6.59 0.59
C ALA A 351 -10.21 7.84 -0.22
N LYS A 352 -10.98 8.94 -0.07
CA LYS A 352 -10.74 10.25 -0.70
C LYS A 352 -10.31 11.35 0.28
N GLY A 353 -9.90 10.96 1.49
CA GLY A 353 -9.60 11.88 2.59
C GLY A 353 -10.75 12.84 2.88
N LEU A 354 -10.42 14.03 3.40
CA LEU A 354 -11.38 15.12 3.62
C LEU A 354 -11.35 16.15 2.49
N THR A 355 -11.21 15.68 1.26
CA THR A 355 -10.89 16.53 0.09
C THR A 355 -12.05 16.67 -0.90
N ALA A 356 -13.00 15.73 -0.88
CA ALA A 356 -14.16 15.67 -1.76
C ALA A 356 -15.14 14.57 -1.27
N GLU A 357 -16.17 14.30 -2.08
CA GLU A 357 -17.24 13.34 -1.78
C GLU A 357 -17.10 11.98 -2.49
N GLY A 358 -16.02 11.76 -3.27
CA GLY A 358 -15.79 10.47 -3.92
C GLY A 358 -15.70 9.34 -2.89
N TYR A 359 -16.23 8.16 -3.23
CA TYR A 359 -16.42 7.05 -2.28
C TYR A 359 -17.23 7.42 -1.02
N GLU A 360 -17.99 8.52 -1.06
CA GLU A 360 -18.98 8.90 -0.05
C GLU A 360 -18.41 9.09 1.37
N GLY A 361 -17.10 9.24 1.51
CA GLY A 361 -16.40 9.33 2.80
C GLY A 361 -16.28 8.00 3.56
N HIS A 362 -16.45 6.86 2.88
CA HIS A 362 -16.35 5.54 3.52
C HIS A 362 -14.91 5.15 3.84
N TYR A 363 -14.79 4.32 4.88
CA TYR A 363 -13.59 3.62 5.27
C TYR A 363 -13.61 2.20 4.72
N PHE A 364 -12.47 1.75 4.20
CA PHE A 364 -12.27 0.44 3.56
C PHE A 364 -11.09 -0.28 4.20
N TRP A 365 -10.84 -1.52 3.78
CA TRP A 365 -9.61 -2.26 4.07
C TRP A 365 -8.31 -1.53 3.65
N ASP A 366 -8.40 -0.54 2.74
CA ASP A 366 -7.36 0.41 2.37
C ASP A 366 -6.62 0.98 3.59
N THR A 367 -7.38 1.29 4.64
CA THR A 367 -6.84 1.80 5.91
C THR A 367 -5.81 0.83 6.48
N GLU A 368 -6.17 -0.45 6.63
CA GLU A 368 -5.31 -1.41 7.31
C GLU A 368 -4.23 -2.01 6.41
N ALA A 369 -4.53 -2.22 5.12
CA ALA A 369 -3.59 -2.82 4.18
C ALA A 369 -2.53 -1.83 3.64
N TYR A 370 -2.83 -0.52 3.59
CA TYR A 370 -1.94 0.49 3.00
C TYR A 370 -1.57 1.59 3.99
N VAL A 371 -2.55 2.22 4.66
CA VAL A 371 -2.30 3.41 5.48
C VAL A 371 -1.67 3.08 6.84
N CYS A 372 -2.19 2.08 7.56
CA CYS A 372 -1.64 1.61 8.83
C CYS A 372 -0.16 1.22 8.75
N PRO A 373 0.32 0.51 7.71
CA PRO A 373 1.73 0.28 7.48
C PRO A 373 2.58 1.56 7.51
N VAL A 374 2.10 2.67 6.92
CA VAL A 374 2.84 3.94 6.93
C VAL A 374 2.91 4.50 8.36
N PHE A 375 1.76 4.67 9.01
CA PHE A 375 1.74 5.28 10.34
C PHE A 375 2.35 4.39 11.42
N THR A 376 2.34 3.07 11.27
CA THR A 376 3.02 2.16 12.20
C THR A 376 4.49 2.49 12.37
N TYR A 377 5.17 2.94 11.31
CA TYR A 377 6.60 3.26 11.34
C TYR A 377 6.90 4.77 11.32
N LEU A 378 5.90 5.64 11.23
CA LEU A 378 6.07 7.10 11.22
C LEU A 378 5.41 7.78 12.42
N GLU A 379 4.14 7.44 12.71
CA GLU A 379 3.31 8.03 13.77
C GLU A 379 2.41 6.94 14.41
N PRO A 380 2.97 6.09 15.28
CA PRO A 380 2.26 4.94 15.86
C PRO A 380 0.97 5.32 16.56
N GLU A 381 0.90 6.51 17.18
CA GLU A 381 -0.34 6.99 17.81
C GLU A 381 -1.51 7.06 16.82
N ILE A 382 -1.28 7.52 15.59
CA ILE A 382 -2.32 7.56 14.55
C ILE A 382 -2.72 6.13 14.15
N ALA A 383 -1.75 5.24 13.92
CA ALA A 383 -2.05 3.84 13.60
C ALA A 383 -2.89 3.17 14.70
N GLY A 384 -2.55 3.40 15.97
CA GLY A 384 -3.32 2.94 17.12
C GLY A 384 -4.76 3.46 17.10
N LYS A 385 -4.99 4.74 16.80
CA LYS A 385 -6.33 5.32 16.71
C LYS A 385 -7.15 4.79 15.53
N LEU A 386 -6.52 4.50 14.38
CA LEU A 386 -7.21 3.85 13.26
C LEU A 386 -7.65 2.41 13.61
N LEU A 387 -6.84 1.68 14.38
CA LEU A 387 -7.18 0.34 14.88
C LEU A 387 -8.23 0.38 16.01
N GLU A 388 -8.17 1.37 16.90
CA GLU A 388 -9.20 1.61 17.92
C GLU A 388 -10.57 1.88 17.28
N TYR A 389 -10.62 2.56 16.13
CA TYR A 389 -11.87 2.69 15.37
C TYR A 389 -12.49 1.33 15.03
N ARG A 390 -11.69 0.36 14.56
CA ARG A 390 -12.19 -1.00 14.30
C ARG A 390 -12.67 -1.68 15.57
N TYR A 391 -12.03 -1.43 16.71
CA TYR A 391 -12.57 -1.91 18.00
C TYR A 391 -13.92 -1.24 18.34
N SER A 392 -14.04 0.07 18.13
CA SER A 392 -15.26 0.85 18.44
C SER A 392 -16.51 0.34 17.71
N ILE A 393 -16.34 -0.19 16.50
CA ILE A 393 -17.43 -0.76 15.68
C ILE A 393 -17.57 -2.29 15.80
N LEU A 394 -16.79 -2.96 16.65
CA LEU A 394 -16.88 -4.41 16.86
C LEU A 394 -18.31 -4.91 17.17
N PRO A 395 -19.14 -4.17 17.96
CA PRO A 395 -20.55 -4.54 18.14
C PRO A 395 -21.36 -4.58 16.84
N ALA A 396 -21.08 -3.69 15.88
CA ALA A 396 -21.74 -3.70 14.57
C ALA A 396 -21.23 -4.87 13.71
N ALA A 397 -19.94 -5.17 13.75
CA ALA A 397 -19.35 -6.32 13.07
C ALA A 397 -19.93 -7.66 13.56
N ARG A 398 -20.20 -7.81 14.87
CA ARG A 398 -20.91 -8.98 15.44
C ARG A 398 -22.32 -9.13 14.86
N ARG A 399 -23.09 -8.03 14.80
CA ARG A 399 -24.42 -8.03 14.18
C ARG A 399 -24.35 -8.40 12.70
N ARG A 400 -23.32 -7.93 12.00
CA ARG A 400 -23.11 -8.27 10.59
C ARG A 400 -22.82 -9.76 10.41
N ALA A 401 -21.97 -10.36 11.26
CA ALA A 401 -21.74 -11.80 11.25
C ALA A 401 -23.04 -12.58 11.48
N GLU A 402 -23.84 -12.21 12.47
CA GLU A 402 -25.14 -12.84 12.74
C GLU A 402 -26.08 -12.77 11.52
N VAL A 403 -26.22 -11.59 10.90
CA VAL A 403 -27.02 -11.42 9.67
C VAL A 403 -26.51 -12.32 8.53
N MET A 404 -25.20 -12.53 8.43
CA MET A 404 -24.59 -13.42 7.45
C MET A 404 -24.60 -14.89 7.87
N SER A 405 -25.30 -15.25 8.95
CA SER A 405 -25.35 -16.62 9.52
C SER A 405 -23.97 -17.16 9.93
N LEU A 406 -23.10 -16.26 10.41
CA LEU A 406 -21.75 -16.56 10.91
C LEU A 406 -21.69 -16.38 12.42
N LYS A 407 -20.67 -16.96 13.04
CA LYS A 407 -20.26 -16.65 14.41
C LYS A 407 -19.23 -15.54 14.39
N GLY A 408 -18.92 -14.97 15.55
CA GLY A 408 -17.82 -14.03 15.66
C GLY A 408 -18.20 -12.61 15.25
N ALA A 409 -17.26 -11.91 14.63
CA ALA A 409 -17.45 -10.58 14.05
C ALA A 409 -17.07 -10.62 12.57
N LEU A 410 -17.82 -9.90 11.73
CA LEU A 410 -17.53 -9.67 10.32
C LEU A 410 -17.52 -8.17 10.08
N TYR A 411 -16.35 -7.59 9.85
CA TYR A 411 -16.25 -6.16 9.57
C TYR A 411 -16.88 -5.82 8.22
N PRO A 412 -17.58 -4.68 8.10
CA PRO A 412 -18.19 -4.25 6.84
C PRO A 412 -17.11 -3.89 5.83
N TRP A 413 -17.32 -4.24 4.55
CA TRP A 413 -16.38 -3.91 3.47
C TRP A 413 -16.15 -2.41 3.35
N ARG A 414 -17.25 -1.65 3.43
CA ARG A 414 -17.23 -0.19 3.44
C ARG A 414 -18.26 0.35 4.42
N THR A 415 -17.88 1.37 5.18
CA THR A 415 -18.71 1.91 6.27
C THR A 415 -18.24 3.28 6.73
N ILE A 416 -19.07 3.99 7.51
CA ILE A 416 -18.66 5.11 8.36
C ILE A 416 -18.87 4.78 9.85
N ASP A 417 -20.02 4.22 10.23
CA ASP A 417 -20.39 3.95 11.64
C ASP A 417 -20.29 2.49 12.08
N GLY A 418 -19.93 1.58 11.17
CA GLY A 418 -19.85 0.14 11.40
C GLY A 418 -20.93 -0.69 10.69
N GLU A 419 -21.99 -0.09 10.14
CA GLU A 419 -22.93 -0.83 9.29
C GLU A 419 -22.36 -1.05 7.88
N GLU A 420 -22.67 -2.20 7.26
CA GLU A 420 -22.33 -2.46 5.86
C GLU A 420 -23.18 -1.59 4.93
N THR A 421 -22.53 -0.86 4.02
CA THR A 421 -23.19 0.05 3.09
C THR A 421 -22.98 -0.33 1.62
N SER A 422 -22.30 -1.44 1.33
CA SER A 422 -22.14 -1.93 -0.04
C SER A 422 -23.44 -2.47 -0.62
N ALA A 423 -23.96 -1.77 -1.64
CA ALA A 423 -25.08 -2.25 -2.45
C ALA A 423 -24.69 -3.38 -3.41
N TYR A 424 -23.39 -3.67 -3.56
CA TYR A 424 -22.88 -4.68 -4.46
C TYR A 424 -22.11 -5.74 -3.67
N TYR A 425 -22.84 -6.74 -3.16
CA TYR A 425 -22.26 -7.79 -2.33
C TYR A 425 -21.13 -8.60 -3.00
N PRO A 426 -21.10 -8.87 -4.32
CA PRO A 426 -20.07 -9.71 -4.92
C PRO A 426 -18.66 -9.11 -4.81
N ALA A 427 -18.51 -7.80 -4.96
CA ALA A 427 -17.27 -7.08 -4.68
C ALA A 427 -17.42 -6.18 -3.44
N GLY A 428 -18.21 -6.64 -2.47
CA GLY A 428 -18.49 -5.96 -1.21
C GLY A 428 -18.39 -6.96 -0.06
N THR A 429 -19.53 -7.32 0.52
CA THR A 429 -19.61 -8.30 1.63
C THR A 429 -18.90 -9.63 1.37
N ALA A 430 -18.78 -10.09 0.12
CA ALA A 430 -18.03 -11.32 -0.19
C ALA A 430 -16.50 -11.19 0.02
N GLN A 431 -15.98 -9.97 0.21
CA GLN A 431 -14.58 -9.68 0.52
C GLN A 431 -14.31 -9.83 2.03
N TYR A 432 -14.47 -11.05 2.54
CA TYR A 432 -14.22 -11.41 3.94
C TYR A 432 -12.77 -11.15 4.41
N HIS A 433 -11.84 -10.95 3.48
CA HIS A 433 -10.43 -10.75 3.80
C HIS A 433 -10.16 -9.51 4.65
N ILE A 434 -11.07 -8.53 4.68
CA ILE A 434 -10.96 -7.32 5.51
C ILE A 434 -10.70 -7.64 6.98
N ASP A 435 -11.30 -8.69 7.54
CA ASP A 435 -11.05 -9.12 8.92
C ASP A 435 -9.58 -9.48 9.13
N ALA A 436 -8.99 -10.19 8.18
CA ALA A 436 -7.59 -10.59 8.24
C ALA A 436 -6.64 -9.41 7.96
N ASP A 437 -7.03 -8.45 7.13
CA ASP A 437 -6.27 -7.22 6.90
C ASP A 437 -6.16 -6.39 8.19
N ILE A 438 -7.28 -6.24 8.90
CA ILE A 438 -7.34 -5.56 10.21
C ILE A 438 -6.44 -6.26 11.22
N MET A 439 -6.55 -7.59 11.34
CA MET A 439 -5.77 -8.35 12.31
C MET A 439 -4.27 -8.39 11.95
N LEU A 440 -3.91 -8.36 10.66
CA LEU A 440 -2.51 -8.25 10.25
C LEU A 440 -1.95 -6.86 10.59
N ALA A 441 -2.69 -5.79 10.33
CA ALA A 441 -2.28 -4.43 10.70
C ALA A 441 -2.11 -4.30 12.22
N LEU A 442 -3.02 -4.86 13.01
CA LEU A 442 -2.91 -4.91 14.46
C LEU A 442 -1.65 -5.67 14.92
N ARG A 443 -1.36 -6.84 14.33
CA ARG A 443 -0.14 -7.61 14.62
C ARG A 443 1.11 -6.78 14.35
N LYS A 444 1.18 -6.12 13.18
CA LYS A 444 2.32 -5.27 12.80
C LYS A 444 2.48 -4.08 13.73
N TYR A 445 1.39 -3.41 14.07
CA TYR A 445 1.37 -2.30 15.01
C TYR A 445 1.89 -2.72 16.38
N MET A 446 1.33 -3.78 16.98
CA MET A 446 1.78 -4.26 18.30
C MET A 446 3.25 -4.73 18.29
N THR A 447 3.72 -5.29 17.17
CA THR A 447 5.12 -5.71 17.04
C THR A 447 6.07 -4.50 16.97
N ALA A 448 5.73 -3.48 16.18
CA ALA A 448 6.60 -2.33 15.95
C ALA A 448 6.49 -1.27 17.05
N ALA A 449 5.29 -0.98 17.57
CA ALA A 449 5.06 -0.01 18.65
C ALA A 449 5.27 -0.63 20.05
N GLY A 450 5.27 -1.95 20.13
CA GLY A 450 5.28 -2.72 21.38
C GLY A 450 3.87 -3.00 21.90
N ASP A 451 3.69 -4.16 22.53
CA ASP A 451 2.37 -4.63 22.99
C ASP A 451 1.59 -3.68 23.89
N ALA A 452 2.28 -2.90 24.73
CA ALA A 452 1.65 -1.94 25.62
C ALA A 452 1.04 -0.73 24.88
N ALA A 453 1.31 -0.57 23.58
CA ALA A 453 0.79 0.51 22.76
C ALA A 453 -0.66 0.27 22.28
N PHE A 454 -1.22 -0.91 22.51
CA PHE A 454 -2.63 -1.22 22.27
C PHE A 454 -3.25 -1.89 23.49
N ASP A 455 -4.53 -1.65 23.74
CA ASP A 455 -5.23 -2.33 24.83
C ASP A 455 -5.32 -3.84 24.54
N SER A 456 -4.65 -4.64 25.38
CA SER A 456 -4.56 -6.09 25.18
C SER A 456 -5.91 -6.80 25.26
N SER A 457 -6.87 -6.24 26.02
CA SER A 457 -8.22 -6.82 26.09
C SER A 457 -9.00 -6.58 24.80
N CYS A 458 -8.84 -5.40 24.19
CA CYS A 458 -9.39 -5.07 22.88
C CYS A 458 -8.80 -5.96 21.78
N ALA A 459 -7.47 -6.10 21.75
CA ALA A 459 -6.80 -6.97 20.78
C ALA A 459 -7.26 -8.43 20.92
N LEU A 460 -7.31 -8.95 22.16
CA LEU A 460 -7.77 -10.30 22.44
C LEU A 460 -9.24 -10.50 22.02
N GLU A 461 -10.11 -9.52 22.28
CA GLU A 461 -11.52 -9.57 21.86
C GLU A 461 -11.66 -9.66 20.34
N MET A 462 -10.97 -8.78 19.60
CA MET A 462 -10.96 -8.77 18.13
C MET A 462 -10.41 -10.10 17.58
N GLY A 463 -9.32 -10.62 18.17
CA GLY A 463 -8.73 -11.89 17.78
C GLY A 463 -9.67 -13.08 17.96
N ILE A 464 -10.36 -13.16 19.10
CA ILE A 464 -11.33 -14.23 19.37
C ILE A 464 -12.51 -14.17 18.38
N GLU A 465 -13.07 -12.99 18.15
CA GLU A 465 -14.26 -12.85 17.30
C GLU A 465 -13.96 -13.10 15.82
N THR A 466 -12.83 -12.62 15.30
CA THR A 466 -12.42 -12.90 13.91
C THR A 466 -12.06 -14.38 13.72
N ALA A 467 -11.41 -15.03 14.69
CA ALA A 467 -11.16 -16.47 14.63
C ALA A 467 -12.45 -17.29 14.57
N ARG A 468 -13.46 -16.92 15.37
CA ARG A 468 -14.79 -17.55 15.35
C ARG A 468 -15.49 -17.35 14.02
N MET A 469 -15.35 -16.17 13.40
CA MET A 469 -15.87 -15.90 12.06
C MET A 469 -15.25 -16.84 11.04
N TRP A 470 -13.92 -16.90 10.93
CA TRP A 470 -13.22 -17.78 9.97
C TRP A 470 -13.61 -19.24 10.15
N MET A 471 -13.70 -19.72 11.40
CA MET A 471 -14.11 -21.09 11.70
C MET A 471 -15.56 -21.40 11.38
N SER A 472 -16.43 -20.38 11.33
CA SER A 472 -17.83 -20.52 10.92
C SER A 472 -18.03 -20.42 9.41
N LEU A 473 -17.19 -19.64 8.73
CA LEU A 473 -17.22 -19.47 7.27
C LEU A 473 -16.61 -20.66 6.54
N GLY A 474 -15.47 -21.15 7.01
CA GLY A 474 -14.74 -22.25 6.37
C GLY A 474 -15.22 -23.64 6.78
N SER A 475 -14.80 -24.67 6.05
CA SER A 475 -15.18 -26.06 6.29
C SER A 475 -14.10 -27.04 5.85
N PHE A 476 -13.99 -28.18 6.54
CA PHE A 476 -13.12 -29.28 6.10
C PHE A 476 -13.79 -30.06 4.97
N ILE A 477 -13.16 -30.14 3.80
CA ILE A 477 -13.76 -30.70 2.58
C ILE A 477 -13.11 -32.04 2.21
N PRO A 478 -13.84 -33.18 2.28
CA PRO A 478 -13.28 -34.50 1.99
C PRO A 478 -12.66 -34.64 0.59
N SER A 479 -13.29 -34.06 -0.44
CA SER A 479 -12.79 -34.10 -1.83
C SER A 479 -11.49 -33.31 -2.04
N LYS A 480 -11.16 -32.40 -1.12
CA LYS A 480 -9.88 -31.67 -1.10
C LYS A 480 -8.86 -32.33 -0.16
N GLY A 481 -9.06 -33.61 0.20
CA GLY A 481 -8.19 -34.31 1.15
C GLY A 481 -8.43 -33.90 2.59
N ASN A 482 -9.67 -33.56 2.93
CA ASN A 482 -10.07 -33.05 4.25
C ASN A 482 -9.35 -31.76 4.66
N LYS A 483 -9.01 -30.91 3.69
CA LYS A 483 -8.44 -29.58 3.92
C LYS A 483 -9.50 -28.57 4.32
N PHE A 484 -9.14 -27.59 5.14
CA PHE A 484 -9.99 -26.47 5.52
C PHE A 484 -10.07 -25.48 4.36
N CYS A 485 -11.25 -25.38 3.75
CA CYS A 485 -11.52 -24.58 2.57
C CYS A 485 -12.43 -23.41 2.92
N ILE A 486 -12.27 -22.29 2.21
CA ILE A 486 -13.13 -21.12 2.32
C ILE A 486 -13.70 -20.87 0.93
N ASN A 487 -15.03 -20.94 0.82
CA ASN A 487 -15.76 -20.95 -0.44
C ASN A 487 -16.64 -19.71 -0.56
N MET A 488 -17.02 -19.34 -1.79
CA MET A 488 -17.89 -18.19 -2.10
C MET A 488 -17.37 -16.84 -1.56
N VAL A 489 -16.09 -16.58 -1.78
CA VAL A 489 -15.40 -15.34 -1.36
C VAL A 489 -14.89 -14.55 -2.55
N THR A 490 -14.62 -13.28 -2.35
CA THR A 490 -13.93 -12.41 -3.32
C THR A 490 -12.62 -11.97 -2.67
N GLY A 491 -11.51 -12.07 -3.40
CA GLY A 491 -10.23 -11.51 -2.96
C GLY A 491 -10.10 -10.05 -3.39
N PRO A 492 -8.93 -9.42 -3.17
CA PRO A 492 -8.64 -8.08 -3.65
C PRO A 492 -8.90 -7.83 -5.14
N ASP A 493 -8.78 -8.87 -5.97
CA ASP A 493 -9.17 -8.78 -7.38
C ASP A 493 -10.68 -8.82 -7.57
N GLU A 494 -11.30 -7.64 -7.59
CA GLU A 494 -12.73 -7.48 -7.85
C GLU A 494 -13.16 -7.82 -9.30
N TYR A 495 -12.22 -8.13 -10.20
CA TYR A 495 -12.53 -8.65 -11.54
C TYR A 495 -12.76 -10.17 -11.54
N THR A 496 -12.76 -10.80 -10.37
CA THR A 496 -13.24 -12.15 -10.17
C THR A 496 -13.93 -12.28 -8.80
N ALA A 497 -15.25 -12.36 -8.77
CA ALA A 497 -16.03 -12.39 -7.53
C ALA A 497 -16.64 -13.76 -7.19
N CYS A 498 -16.90 -14.00 -5.90
CA CYS A 498 -17.61 -15.16 -5.35
C CYS A 498 -17.01 -16.51 -5.77
N VAL A 499 -15.68 -16.63 -5.68
CA VAL A 499 -14.91 -17.83 -6.02
C VAL A 499 -14.67 -18.74 -4.82
N ASN A 500 -14.15 -19.94 -5.09
CA ASN A 500 -13.72 -20.87 -4.05
C ASN A 500 -12.22 -20.81 -3.88
N ASN A 501 -11.80 -20.82 -2.62
CA ASN A 501 -10.40 -20.91 -2.22
C ASN A 501 -9.52 -19.84 -2.86
N ASN A 502 -9.96 -18.58 -2.81
CA ASN A 502 -9.10 -17.47 -3.22
C ASN A 502 -7.78 -17.53 -2.43
N ALA A 503 -6.65 -17.49 -3.14
CA ALA A 503 -5.34 -17.71 -2.54
C ALA A 503 -5.03 -16.64 -1.49
N TYR A 504 -5.28 -15.36 -1.79
CA TYR A 504 -5.11 -14.26 -0.82
C TYR A 504 -5.92 -14.49 0.44
N THR A 505 -7.24 -14.69 0.32
CA THR A 505 -8.14 -14.89 1.45
C THR A 505 -7.72 -16.08 2.31
N ASN A 506 -7.37 -17.22 1.73
CA ASN A 506 -7.00 -18.39 2.53
C ASN A 506 -5.65 -18.20 3.24
N PHE A 507 -4.66 -17.56 2.61
CA PHE A 507 -3.41 -17.20 3.27
C PHE A 507 -3.66 -16.23 4.44
N MET A 508 -4.43 -15.17 4.20
CA MET A 508 -4.70 -14.13 5.19
C MET A 508 -5.55 -14.66 6.36
N ALA A 509 -6.57 -15.49 6.10
CA ALA A 509 -7.36 -16.15 7.14
C ALA A 509 -6.51 -17.06 8.03
N ARG A 510 -5.55 -17.80 7.45
CA ARG A 510 -4.60 -18.62 8.22
C ARG A 510 -3.76 -17.77 9.16
N GLU A 511 -3.28 -16.61 8.69
CA GLU A 511 -2.47 -15.69 9.49
C GLU A 511 -3.28 -14.99 10.58
N ASN A 512 -4.54 -14.65 10.32
CA ASN A 512 -5.45 -14.17 11.35
C ASN A 512 -5.63 -15.22 12.45
N LEU A 513 -5.91 -16.49 12.09
CA LEU A 513 -6.06 -17.56 13.07
C LEU A 513 -4.78 -17.76 13.90
N LEU A 514 -3.60 -17.75 13.25
CA LEU A 514 -2.31 -17.82 13.93
C LEU A 514 -2.12 -16.68 14.94
N PHE A 515 -2.46 -15.45 14.56
CA PHE A 515 -2.35 -14.31 15.46
C PHE A 515 -3.35 -14.38 16.60
N SER A 516 -4.61 -14.77 16.34
CA SER A 516 -5.62 -14.98 17.37
C SER A 516 -5.22 -16.05 18.39
N ILE A 517 -4.60 -17.15 17.93
CA ILE A 517 -4.03 -18.18 18.80
C ILE A 517 -2.93 -17.56 19.69
N ALA A 518 -2.01 -16.81 19.10
CA ALA A 518 -0.93 -16.16 19.85
C ALA A 518 -1.46 -15.15 20.89
N LEU A 519 -2.52 -14.40 20.58
CA LEU A 519 -3.19 -13.50 21.53
C LEU A 519 -3.79 -14.27 22.71
N VAL A 520 -4.50 -15.38 22.44
CA VAL A 520 -5.09 -16.22 23.50
C VAL A 520 -4.02 -16.87 24.38
N GLU A 521 -2.93 -17.34 23.78
CA GLU A 521 -1.80 -17.91 24.52
C GLU A 521 -1.09 -16.86 25.38
N ARG A 522 -1.00 -15.62 24.89
CA ARG A 522 -0.28 -14.53 25.56
C ARG A 522 -1.09 -13.83 26.65
N PHE A 523 -2.36 -13.53 26.38
CA PHE A 523 -3.20 -12.69 27.24
C PHE A 523 -4.31 -13.46 27.98
N GLY A 524 -4.47 -14.75 27.68
CA GLY A 524 -5.46 -15.62 28.30
C GLY A 524 -6.70 -15.85 27.45
N ARG A 525 -7.64 -16.64 27.99
CA ARG A 525 -8.78 -17.19 27.24
C ARG A 525 -10.09 -16.42 27.40
N SER A 526 -10.11 -15.39 28.24
CA SER A 526 -11.34 -14.72 28.66
C SER A 526 -11.21 -13.22 28.50
N VAL A 527 -12.23 -12.61 27.90
CA VAL A 527 -12.44 -11.15 27.85
C VAL A 527 -13.86 -10.88 28.34
N HIS A 528 -14.08 -9.75 29.01
CA HIS A 528 -15.39 -9.38 29.51
C HIS A 528 -16.43 -9.34 28.37
N GLY A 529 -17.61 -9.94 28.60
CA GLY A 529 -18.69 -9.96 27.61
C GLY A 529 -18.53 -10.98 26.48
N VAL A 530 -17.41 -11.70 26.41
CA VAL A 530 -17.16 -12.74 25.40
C VAL A 530 -17.01 -14.10 26.07
N ALA A 531 -17.64 -15.13 25.49
CA ALA A 531 -17.50 -16.50 25.98
C ALA A 531 -16.02 -16.94 25.93
N PRO A 532 -15.46 -17.50 27.02
CA PRO A 532 -14.07 -17.94 27.04
C PRO A 532 -13.75 -18.97 25.94
N VAL A 533 -12.55 -18.91 25.38
CA VAL A 533 -12.07 -19.89 24.41
C VAL A 533 -11.82 -21.22 25.11
N THR A 534 -12.41 -22.30 24.60
CA THR A 534 -12.22 -23.65 25.15
C THR A 534 -10.98 -24.33 24.55
N ASP A 535 -10.48 -25.38 25.21
CA ASP A 535 -9.38 -26.20 24.66
C ASP A 535 -9.76 -26.83 23.30
N GLU A 536 -11.02 -27.26 23.16
CA GLU A 536 -11.52 -27.82 21.91
C GLU A 536 -11.57 -26.77 20.79
N GLU A 537 -12.04 -25.56 21.10
CA GLU A 537 -12.07 -24.44 20.16
C GLU A 537 -10.65 -24.11 19.68
N LEU A 538 -9.70 -23.96 20.61
CA LEU A 538 -8.30 -23.68 20.30
C LEU A 538 -7.63 -24.81 19.49
N ALA A 539 -7.93 -26.07 19.81
CA ALA A 539 -7.42 -27.22 19.06
C ALA A 539 -7.97 -27.24 17.62
N ARG A 540 -9.23 -26.86 17.43
CA ARG A 540 -9.85 -26.73 16.11
C ARG A 540 -9.24 -25.58 15.29
N TRP A 541 -8.95 -24.44 15.90
CA TRP A 541 -8.26 -23.33 15.23
C TRP A 541 -6.88 -23.77 14.73
N ASN A 542 -6.10 -24.41 15.61
CA ASN A 542 -4.81 -25.00 15.27
C ASN A 542 -4.91 -26.03 14.13
N HIS A 543 -5.96 -26.85 14.12
CA HIS A 543 -6.19 -27.80 13.04
C HIS A 543 -6.50 -27.11 11.71
N ALA A 544 -7.36 -26.09 11.71
CA ALA A 544 -7.69 -25.31 10.52
C ALA A 544 -6.46 -24.59 9.95
N VAL A 545 -5.58 -24.05 10.80
CA VAL A 545 -4.31 -23.45 10.38
C VAL A 545 -3.43 -24.45 9.62
N ARG A 546 -3.24 -25.66 10.17
CA ARG A 546 -2.41 -26.71 9.55
C ARG A 546 -3.01 -27.26 8.26
N GLU A 547 -4.33 -27.36 8.20
CA GLU A 547 -5.04 -27.96 7.07
C GLU A 547 -5.63 -26.92 6.10
N MET A 548 -5.31 -25.64 6.25
CA MET A 548 -5.78 -24.59 5.33
C MET A 548 -5.43 -24.98 3.90
N TYR A 549 -6.44 -25.06 3.04
CA TYR A 549 -6.26 -25.32 1.63
C TYR A 549 -5.69 -24.06 0.97
N ILE A 550 -4.50 -24.17 0.40
CA ILE A 550 -3.92 -23.14 -0.45
C ILE A 550 -3.82 -23.73 -1.86
N PRO A 551 -4.46 -23.13 -2.87
CA PRO A 551 -4.41 -23.66 -4.23
C PRO A 551 -2.97 -23.59 -4.76
N PHE A 552 -2.47 -24.69 -5.36
CA PHE A 552 -1.14 -24.74 -5.95
C PHE A 552 -1.11 -25.71 -7.14
N ASP A 553 -0.66 -25.23 -8.29
CA ASP A 553 -0.42 -26.03 -9.50
C ASP A 553 1.05 -26.45 -9.55
N LYS A 554 1.31 -27.72 -9.26
CA LYS A 554 2.67 -28.28 -9.25
C LYS A 554 3.33 -28.32 -10.62
N ASN A 555 2.57 -28.39 -11.70
CA ASN A 555 3.14 -28.47 -13.06
C ASN A 555 3.62 -27.08 -13.51
N ARG A 556 2.92 -26.03 -13.11
CA ARG A 556 3.27 -24.64 -13.41
C ARG A 556 4.18 -24.02 -12.36
N GLY A 557 4.23 -24.57 -11.15
CA GLY A 557 4.93 -23.97 -10.01
C GLY A 557 4.33 -22.64 -9.57
N LEU A 558 3.01 -22.49 -9.78
CA LEU A 558 2.24 -21.26 -9.55
C LEU A 558 1.07 -21.54 -8.60
N TYR A 559 0.72 -20.53 -7.81
CA TYR A 559 -0.53 -20.53 -7.05
C TYR A 559 -1.61 -19.93 -7.96
N PRO A 560 -2.66 -20.67 -8.36
CA PRO A 560 -3.81 -20.07 -9.01
C PRO A 560 -4.51 -19.13 -8.04
N GLN A 561 -5.06 -18.02 -8.53
CA GLN A 561 -5.79 -17.05 -7.70
C GLN A 561 -7.01 -17.69 -7.03
N ASP A 562 -7.67 -18.62 -7.70
CA ASP A 562 -8.83 -19.37 -7.19
C ASP A 562 -8.90 -20.75 -7.85
N ASP A 563 -9.78 -21.63 -7.36
CA ASP A 563 -9.93 -23.01 -7.84
C ASP A 563 -10.18 -23.13 -9.37
N SER A 564 -10.78 -22.13 -10.00
CA SER A 564 -11.13 -22.13 -11.43
C SER A 564 -10.18 -21.31 -12.31
N PHE A 565 -9.21 -20.61 -11.73
CA PHE A 565 -8.49 -19.54 -12.41
C PHE A 565 -7.78 -20.00 -13.70
N PHE A 566 -7.08 -21.14 -13.67
CA PHE A 566 -6.35 -21.65 -14.84
C PHE A 566 -7.22 -22.31 -15.91
N ASP A 567 -8.52 -22.51 -15.64
CA ASP A 567 -9.49 -23.01 -16.62
C ASP A 567 -10.12 -21.87 -17.45
N LYS A 568 -9.87 -20.61 -17.07
CA LYS A 568 -10.36 -19.43 -17.78
C LYS A 568 -9.44 -19.04 -18.94
N PRO A 569 -9.97 -18.57 -20.09
CA PRO A 569 -9.14 -17.94 -21.12
C PRO A 569 -8.47 -16.66 -20.62
N VAL A 570 -7.27 -16.36 -21.13
CA VAL A 570 -6.59 -15.09 -20.87
C VAL A 570 -7.33 -13.95 -21.58
N TRP A 571 -7.47 -12.80 -20.93
CA TRP A 571 -8.05 -11.61 -21.56
C TRP A 571 -7.20 -11.09 -22.74
N ASP A 572 -7.84 -10.56 -23.78
CA ASP A 572 -7.14 -9.99 -24.93
C ASP A 572 -6.67 -8.55 -24.64
N PHE A 573 -5.57 -8.43 -23.89
CA PHE A 573 -4.97 -7.12 -23.58
C PHE A 573 -4.47 -6.39 -24.84
N SER A 574 -3.96 -7.11 -25.83
CA SER A 574 -3.45 -6.51 -27.08
C SER A 574 -4.55 -5.92 -27.96
N GLY A 575 -5.73 -6.54 -27.97
CA GLY A 575 -6.88 -6.10 -28.73
C GLY A 575 -7.81 -5.14 -27.99
N THR A 576 -7.61 -4.88 -26.70
CA THR A 576 -8.44 -3.97 -25.92
C THR A 576 -7.96 -2.52 -26.04
N PRO A 577 -8.77 -1.58 -26.57
CA PRO A 577 -8.41 -0.16 -26.66
C PRO A 577 -8.22 0.49 -25.29
N LYS A 578 -7.40 1.55 -25.21
CA LYS A 578 -7.07 2.23 -23.93
C LYS A 578 -8.28 2.90 -23.29
N GLU A 579 -9.18 3.43 -24.10
CA GLU A 579 -10.43 4.08 -23.70
C GLU A 579 -11.47 3.12 -23.11
N MET A 580 -11.25 1.81 -23.21
CA MET A 580 -12.10 0.80 -22.60
C MET A 580 -11.66 0.43 -21.17
N TYR A 581 -10.63 1.11 -20.65
CA TYR A 581 -10.19 1.01 -19.27
C TYR A 581 -10.70 2.20 -18.45
N PRO A 582 -11.16 1.98 -17.21
CA PRO A 582 -11.19 0.70 -16.50
C PRO A 582 -12.29 -0.26 -17.00
N LEU A 583 -11.98 -1.55 -17.12
CA LEU A 583 -12.85 -2.52 -17.82
C LEU A 583 -14.28 -2.59 -17.27
N LEU A 584 -14.45 -2.42 -15.96
CA LEU A 584 -15.76 -2.49 -15.29
C LEU A 584 -16.76 -1.43 -15.76
N LEU A 585 -16.30 -0.32 -16.33
CA LEU A 585 -17.17 0.72 -16.85
C LEU A 585 -17.68 0.41 -18.27
N HIS A 586 -17.05 -0.54 -18.96
CA HIS A 586 -17.30 -0.80 -20.39
C HIS A 586 -17.69 -2.24 -20.70
N TYR A 587 -17.37 -3.19 -19.83
CA TYR A 587 -17.68 -4.61 -20.00
C TYR A 587 -18.53 -5.11 -18.85
N HIS A 588 -19.53 -5.94 -19.19
CA HIS A 588 -20.37 -6.58 -18.18
C HIS A 588 -19.54 -7.51 -17.27
N PRO A 589 -19.78 -7.57 -15.95
CA PRO A 589 -19.02 -8.41 -15.03
C PRO A 589 -18.91 -9.89 -15.46
N LEU A 590 -19.98 -10.50 -15.99
CA LEU A 590 -19.94 -11.86 -16.53
C LEU A 590 -18.96 -12.08 -17.70
N VAL A 591 -18.58 -11.02 -18.42
CA VAL A 591 -17.52 -11.08 -19.43
C VAL A 591 -16.17 -11.04 -18.75
N ILE A 592 -15.98 -10.19 -17.75
CA ILE A 592 -14.72 -10.03 -17.02
C ILE A 592 -14.41 -11.30 -16.20
N TYR A 593 -15.35 -11.74 -15.36
CA TYR A 593 -15.16 -12.80 -14.34
C TYR A 593 -14.80 -14.18 -14.90
N ARG A 594 -15.06 -14.41 -16.20
CA ARG A 594 -14.74 -15.67 -16.88
C ARG A 594 -13.39 -15.64 -17.61
N HIS A 595 -12.58 -14.60 -17.46
CA HIS A 595 -11.25 -14.49 -18.02
C HIS A 595 -10.18 -14.39 -16.92
N GLN A 596 -8.93 -14.68 -17.28
CA GLN A 596 -7.77 -14.30 -16.48
C GLN A 596 -7.44 -12.83 -16.75
N VAL A 597 -7.95 -11.96 -15.88
CA VAL A 597 -7.65 -10.52 -15.83
C VAL A 597 -7.85 -10.05 -14.40
N LEU A 598 -6.92 -9.25 -13.89
CA LEU A 598 -6.94 -8.74 -12.53
C LEU A 598 -7.13 -7.22 -12.55
N LYS A 599 -8.05 -6.70 -11.74
CA LYS A 599 -8.18 -5.27 -11.46
C LYS A 599 -6.92 -4.74 -10.76
N GLN A 600 -6.43 -5.51 -9.79
CA GLN A 600 -5.32 -5.19 -8.90
C GLN A 600 -4.66 -6.46 -8.35
N PRO A 601 -3.45 -6.36 -7.76
CA PRO A 601 -2.75 -7.49 -7.17
C PRO A 601 -3.56 -8.20 -6.08
N ASP A 602 -3.67 -9.52 -6.22
CA ASP A 602 -4.34 -10.43 -5.28
C ASP A 602 -3.31 -11.33 -4.59
N LEU A 603 -2.91 -12.46 -5.19
CA LEU A 603 -1.82 -13.31 -4.68
C LEU A 603 -0.52 -12.51 -4.44
N VAL A 604 -0.16 -11.63 -5.37
CA VAL A 604 1.05 -10.82 -5.30
C VAL A 604 1.01 -9.87 -4.09
N LEU A 605 -0.18 -9.40 -3.68
CA LEU A 605 -0.35 -8.64 -2.45
C LEU A 605 -0.12 -9.52 -1.21
N ALA A 606 -0.63 -10.77 -1.19
CA ALA A 606 -0.32 -11.71 -0.10
C ALA A 606 1.19 -11.98 0.01
N GLN A 607 1.91 -12.09 -1.11
CA GLN A 607 3.37 -12.28 -1.10
C GLN A 607 4.15 -11.10 -0.50
N LEU A 608 3.61 -9.89 -0.62
CA LEU A 608 4.15 -8.70 0.05
C LEU A 608 3.81 -8.70 1.54
N LEU A 609 2.53 -8.88 1.88
CA LEU A 609 2.03 -8.75 3.25
C LEU A 609 2.52 -9.88 4.17
N LEU A 610 2.77 -11.07 3.61
CA LEU A 610 3.21 -12.28 4.30
C LEU A 610 4.58 -12.74 3.77
N PRO A 611 5.65 -11.96 3.98
CA PRO A 611 6.90 -12.17 3.26
C PRO A 611 7.62 -13.47 3.62
N ASP A 612 7.31 -14.09 4.77
CA ASP A 612 7.82 -15.40 5.22
C ASP A 612 7.11 -16.60 4.59
N ALA A 613 5.92 -16.40 3.99
CA ALA A 613 5.11 -17.50 3.46
C ALA A 613 5.59 -17.99 2.08
N PHE A 614 6.54 -17.29 1.46
CA PHE A 614 6.99 -17.54 0.09
C PHE A 614 8.51 -17.36 -0.06
N THR A 615 9.13 -18.28 -0.77
CA THR A 615 10.50 -18.18 -1.27
C THR A 615 10.62 -17.10 -2.36
N LEU A 616 11.84 -16.58 -2.57
CA LEU A 616 12.09 -15.62 -3.64
C LEU A 616 11.81 -16.21 -5.03
N ALA A 617 12.00 -17.52 -5.22
CA ALA A 617 11.68 -18.21 -6.48
C ALA A 617 10.17 -18.16 -6.78
N GLU A 618 9.33 -18.49 -5.78
CA GLU A 618 7.87 -18.40 -5.90
C GLU A 618 7.42 -16.96 -6.17
N LYS A 619 7.98 -15.98 -5.46
CA LYS A 619 7.68 -14.55 -5.69
C LYS A 619 7.99 -14.13 -7.12
N LYS A 620 9.17 -14.51 -7.65
CA LYS A 620 9.56 -14.22 -9.04
C LYS A 620 8.58 -14.82 -10.05
N ARG A 621 8.30 -16.13 -9.95
CA ARG A 621 7.41 -16.81 -10.89
C ARG A 621 6.00 -16.25 -10.86
N ASN A 622 5.42 -16.11 -9.66
CA ASN A 622 4.06 -15.58 -9.50
C ASN A 622 3.99 -14.13 -10.00
N PHE A 623 4.91 -13.26 -9.60
CA PHE A 623 4.92 -11.86 -10.05
C PHE A 623 4.98 -11.75 -11.57
N LEU A 624 5.92 -12.42 -12.23
CA LEU A 624 6.07 -12.37 -13.69
C LEU A 624 4.87 -12.95 -14.46
N TYR A 625 4.09 -13.83 -13.82
CA TYR A 625 2.84 -14.34 -14.38
C TYR A 625 1.70 -13.33 -14.22
N TYR A 626 1.45 -12.88 -13.00
CA TYR A 626 0.29 -12.03 -12.66
C TYR A 626 0.44 -10.57 -13.08
N GLU A 627 1.67 -10.04 -13.16
CA GLU A 627 1.94 -8.67 -13.66
C GLU A 627 1.30 -8.47 -15.04
N LYS A 628 1.45 -9.44 -15.95
CA LYS A 628 0.93 -9.39 -17.31
C LYS A 628 -0.59 -9.43 -17.40
N LEU A 629 -1.25 -9.87 -16.32
CA LEU A 629 -2.70 -10.03 -16.25
C LEU A 629 -3.36 -8.87 -15.49
N THR A 630 -2.59 -7.98 -14.87
CA THR A 630 -3.10 -6.92 -14.00
C THR A 630 -3.26 -5.61 -14.78
N THR A 631 -4.47 -5.05 -14.79
CA THR A 631 -4.78 -3.83 -15.57
C THR A 631 -4.24 -2.55 -14.93
N GLY A 632 -4.22 -2.49 -13.60
CA GLY A 632 -3.92 -1.25 -12.88
C GLY A 632 -5.10 -0.30 -12.73
N ASP A 633 -6.33 -0.78 -12.96
CA ASP A 633 -7.57 0.00 -12.87
C ASP A 633 -7.90 0.47 -11.45
N SER A 634 -7.21 -0.07 -10.45
CA SER A 634 -7.23 0.40 -9.07
C SER A 634 -5.99 1.22 -8.75
N SER A 635 -6.19 2.34 -8.05
CA SER A 635 -5.06 3.17 -7.55
C SER A 635 -4.14 2.42 -6.59
N LEU A 636 -4.61 1.30 -6.01
CA LEU A 636 -3.85 0.41 -5.13
C LEU A 636 -2.81 -0.45 -5.87
N SER A 637 -2.94 -0.60 -7.19
CA SER A 637 -2.20 -1.62 -7.95
C SER A 637 -0.71 -1.33 -8.13
N HIS A 638 -0.38 -0.14 -8.63
CA HIS A 638 0.97 0.16 -9.12
C HIS A 638 2.02 0.16 -7.99
N CYS A 639 1.68 0.55 -6.77
CA CYS A 639 2.62 0.51 -5.66
C CYS A 639 3.07 -0.92 -5.30
N ILE A 640 2.16 -1.89 -5.34
CA ILE A 640 2.49 -3.30 -5.07
C ILE A 640 3.36 -3.87 -6.18
N GLN A 641 3.06 -3.54 -7.45
CA GLN A 641 3.89 -3.91 -8.58
C GLN A 641 5.29 -3.28 -8.50
N SER A 642 5.39 -2.02 -8.06
CA SER A 642 6.67 -1.36 -7.79
C SER A 642 7.50 -2.12 -6.77
N ILE A 643 6.89 -2.46 -5.62
CA ILE A 643 7.59 -3.16 -4.53
C ILE A 643 8.06 -4.55 -4.97
N MET A 644 7.23 -5.29 -5.70
CA MET A 644 7.57 -6.63 -6.18
C MET A 644 8.58 -6.63 -7.31
N ALA A 645 8.55 -5.63 -8.20
CA ALA A 645 9.62 -5.45 -9.19
C ALA A 645 10.97 -5.24 -8.48
N CYS A 646 11.03 -4.40 -7.45
CA CYS A 646 12.24 -4.20 -6.65
C CYS A 646 12.69 -5.49 -5.94
N GLU A 647 11.78 -6.20 -5.25
CA GLU A 647 12.12 -7.45 -4.53
C GLU A 647 12.60 -8.56 -5.48
N THR A 648 12.07 -8.60 -6.70
CA THR A 648 12.48 -9.58 -7.73
C THR A 648 13.74 -9.17 -8.50
N GLY A 649 14.27 -7.97 -8.26
CA GLY A 649 15.58 -7.52 -8.76
C GLY A 649 15.54 -6.57 -9.96
N ASP A 650 14.38 -5.95 -10.25
CA ASP A 650 14.19 -4.98 -11.33
C ASP A 650 13.75 -3.62 -10.79
N ALA A 651 14.70 -2.84 -10.26
CA ALA A 651 14.44 -1.51 -9.72
C ALA A 651 13.99 -0.49 -10.78
N GLU A 652 14.36 -0.67 -12.05
CA GLU A 652 13.95 0.24 -13.13
C GLU A 652 12.46 0.04 -13.46
N LYS A 653 12.01 -1.22 -13.55
CA LYS A 653 10.58 -1.53 -13.61
C LYS A 653 9.85 -1.04 -12.35
N GLY A 654 10.48 -1.20 -11.18
CA GLY A 654 10.00 -0.64 -9.92
C GLY A 654 9.74 0.87 -10.03
N LEU A 655 10.72 1.62 -10.53
CA LEU A 655 10.63 3.07 -10.73
C LEU A 655 9.48 3.46 -11.68
N ALA A 656 9.30 2.74 -12.78
CA ALA A 656 8.21 3.02 -13.72
C ALA A 656 6.81 2.86 -13.10
N TYR A 657 6.62 1.87 -12.22
CA TYR A 657 5.38 1.73 -11.47
C TYR A 657 5.25 2.74 -10.34
N PHE A 658 6.35 3.03 -9.65
CA PHE A 658 6.41 4.04 -8.60
C PHE A 658 5.97 5.43 -9.10
N GLU A 659 6.44 5.86 -10.28
CA GLU A 659 6.09 7.18 -10.82
C GLU A 659 4.58 7.35 -11.02
N LYS A 660 3.87 6.28 -11.40
CA LYS A 660 2.40 6.28 -11.53
C LYS A 660 1.68 6.43 -10.19
N THR A 661 2.18 5.81 -9.12
CA THR A 661 1.56 5.92 -7.78
C THR A 661 1.92 7.24 -7.10
N ALA A 662 3.18 7.68 -7.19
CA ALA A 662 3.64 8.89 -6.51
C ALA A 662 3.00 10.16 -7.10
N ARG A 663 2.70 10.17 -8.40
CA ARG A 663 2.11 11.31 -9.11
C ARG A 663 0.62 11.15 -9.42
N MET A 664 -0.05 10.14 -8.84
CA MET A 664 -1.45 9.80 -9.12
C MET A 664 -2.35 11.04 -9.15
N ASP A 665 -2.32 11.84 -8.08
CA ASP A 665 -3.18 13.01 -7.95
C ASP A 665 -2.60 14.28 -8.57
N ILE A 666 -1.29 14.51 -8.42
CA ILE A 666 -0.62 15.70 -8.95
C ILE A 666 -0.72 15.74 -10.49
N ALA A 667 -0.56 14.59 -11.15
CA ALA A 667 -0.66 14.46 -12.60
C ALA A 667 -2.06 14.03 -13.07
N ASP A 668 -3.01 13.80 -12.16
CA ASP A 668 -4.38 13.34 -12.45
C ASP A 668 -4.40 12.09 -13.36
N MET A 669 -3.61 11.08 -12.99
CA MET A 669 -3.32 9.91 -13.84
C MET A 669 -4.57 9.10 -14.22
N HIS A 670 -5.61 9.16 -13.39
CA HIS A 670 -6.89 8.49 -13.60
C HIS A 670 -8.00 9.44 -14.08
N GLY A 671 -7.73 10.74 -14.24
CA GLY A 671 -8.70 11.75 -14.68
C GLY A 671 -9.85 12.02 -13.70
N ASN A 672 -9.68 11.65 -12.43
CA ASN A 672 -10.72 11.71 -11.40
C ASN A 672 -10.22 12.30 -10.06
N THR A 673 -9.09 13.00 -10.04
CA THR A 673 -8.63 13.71 -8.84
C THR A 673 -9.59 14.82 -8.42
N CYS A 674 -10.47 15.29 -9.31
CA CYS A 674 -11.56 16.20 -8.92
C CYS A 674 -12.50 15.60 -7.87
N ASP A 675 -12.61 14.27 -7.80
CA ASP A 675 -13.45 13.55 -6.86
C ASP A 675 -12.73 13.25 -5.54
N GLY A 676 -11.52 13.78 -5.37
CA GLY A 676 -10.69 13.67 -4.18
C GLY A 676 -9.41 12.87 -4.40
N ILE A 677 -8.47 13.05 -3.46
CA ILE A 677 -7.17 12.37 -3.44
C ILE A 677 -7.31 10.85 -3.35
N HIS A 678 -6.25 10.09 -3.63
CA HIS A 678 -6.25 8.63 -3.49
C HIS A 678 -5.40 8.20 -2.29
N THR A 679 -5.99 8.10 -1.10
CA THR A 679 -5.23 7.87 0.15
C THR A 679 -4.41 6.58 0.12
N ALA A 680 -4.96 5.48 -0.42
CA ALA A 680 -4.22 4.23 -0.56
C ALA A 680 -3.00 4.36 -1.52
N ALA A 681 -3.13 5.10 -2.63
CA ALA A 681 -2.01 5.35 -3.55
C ALA A 681 -0.94 6.27 -2.93
N MET A 682 -1.35 7.26 -2.14
CA MET A 682 -0.45 8.10 -1.36
C MET A 682 0.36 7.26 -0.37
N ALA A 683 -0.30 6.35 0.36
CA ALA A 683 0.38 5.42 1.26
C ALA A 683 1.30 4.46 0.49
N GLY A 684 0.81 3.96 -0.65
CA GLY A 684 1.55 3.14 -1.59
C GLY A 684 2.85 3.77 -2.09
N SER A 685 2.89 5.10 -2.24
CA SER A 685 4.12 5.81 -2.64
C SER A 685 5.22 5.70 -1.57
N TRP A 686 4.88 5.87 -0.28
CA TRP A 686 5.81 5.64 0.83
C TRP A 686 6.20 4.16 0.94
N MET A 687 5.23 3.26 0.82
CA MET A 687 5.49 1.81 0.83
C MET A 687 6.46 1.40 -0.28
N SER A 688 6.37 2.02 -1.47
CA SER A 688 7.31 1.77 -2.57
C SER A 688 8.73 2.18 -2.23
N ILE A 689 8.92 3.28 -1.50
CA ILE A 689 10.23 3.70 -0.99
C ILE A 689 10.76 2.70 0.04
N VAL A 690 9.98 2.41 1.07
CA VAL A 690 10.45 1.66 2.24
C VAL A 690 10.46 0.15 1.97
N TYR A 691 9.34 -0.41 1.52
CA TYR A 691 9.26 -1.83 1.18
C TYR A 691 9.87 -2.15 -0.19
N GLY A 692 9.84 -1.23 -1.16
CA GLY A 692 10.43 -1.47 -2.49
C GLY A 692 11.92 -1.20 -2.51
N PHE A 693 12.30 0.07 -2.68
CA PHE A 693 13.69 0.46 -2.96
C PHE A 693 14.64 0.27 -1.78
N ALA A 694 14.21 0.51 -0.54
CA ALA A 694 15.01 0.18 0.64
C ALA A 694 14.93 -1.31 1.02
N GLY A 695 13.96 -2.04 0.46
CA GLY A 695 13.75 -3.47 0.70
C GLY A 695 13.46 -3.81 2.16
N PHE A 696 12.84 -2.89 2.92
CA PHE A 696 12.47 -3.13 4.31
C PHE A 696 11.38 -4.21 4.38
N ARG A 697 11.51 -5.17 5.30
CA ARG A 697 10.47 -6.14 5.64
C ARG A 697 10.44 -6.32 7.15
N ASP A 698 9.22 -6.41 7.65
CA ASP A 698 8.92 -6.82 9.02
C ASP A 698 8.52 -8.29 9.02
N TYR A 699 9.44 -9.11 9.54
CA TYR A 699 9.29 -10.55 9.71
C TYR A 699 8.97 -10.90 11.18
N GLY A 700 7.96 -10.24 11.74
CA GLY A 700 7.52 -10.45 13.12
C GLY A 700 8.55 -9.96 14.14
N GLY A 701 9.06 -8.73 13.95
CA GLY A 701 10.07 -8.14 14.83
C GLY A 701 11.51 -8.36 14.36
N LYS A 702 11.70 -9.02 13.21
CA LYS A 702 12.98 -9.08 12.51
C LYS A 702 13.00 -8.05 11.38
N TRP A 703 13.56 -6.89 11.66
CA TRP A 703 13.64 -5.73 10.80
C TRP A 703 14.73 -5.91 9.73
N LYS A 704 14.36 -6.31 8.51
CA LYS A 704 15.33 -6.65 7.44
C LYS A 704 15.28 -5.69 6.28
N PHE A 705 16.44 -5.33 5.75
CA PHE A 705 16.61 -4.49 4.57
C PHE A 705 17.36 -5.22 3.44
N ASN A 706 16.87 -5.04 2.22
CA ASN A 706 17.54 -5.45 0.99
C ASN A 706 17.47 -4.33 -0.06
N PRO A 707 18.31 -3.28 0.07
CA PRO A 707 18.20 -2.09 -0.77
C PRO A 707 18.51 -2.38 -2.25
N CYS A 708 17.74 -1.77 -3.13
CA CYS A 708 17.89 -1.81 -4.58
C CYS A 708 17.49 -0.44 -5.15
N LEU A 709 18.47 0.40 -5.48
CA LEU A 709 18.24 1.78 -5.93
C LEU A 709 18.21 1.84 -7.47
N PRO A 710 17.26 2.55 -8.09
CA PRO A 710 17.28 2.76 -9.54
C PRO A 710 18.43 3.70 -9.93
N LYS A 711 18.90 3.62 -11.18
CA LYS A 711 20.04 4.42 -11.66
C LYS A 711 19.80 5.93 -11.62
N LYS A 712 18.54 6.35 -11.71
CA LYS A 712 18.12 7.76 -11.68
C LYS A 712 18.47 8.45 -10.35
N TRP A 713 18.47 7.71 -9.24
CA TRP A 713 18.64 8.28 -7.90
C TRP A 713 20.09 8.14 -7.43
N GLU A 714 20.71 9.23 -7.00
CA GLU A 714 22.05 9.21 -6.43
C GLU A 714 22.05 8.63 -5.02
N SER A 715 21.03 9.02 -4.23
CA SER A 715 20.78 8.46 -2.92
C SER A 715 19.31 8.56 -2.49
N LEU A 716 18.94 7.76 -1.51
CA LEU A 716 17.65 7.75 -0.85
C LEU A 716 17.89 7.77 0.66
N SER A 717 17.30 8.73 1.39
CA SER A 717 17.35 8.76 2.86
C SER A 717 15.97 8.94 3.48
N PHE A 718 15.71 8.21 4.58
CA PHE A 718 14.47 8.29 5.35
C PHE A 718 14.69 7.76 6.77
N SER A 719 13.69 7.92 7.64
CA SER A 719 13.71 7.38 9.01
C SER A 719 12.52 6.46 9.28
N LEU A 720 12.66 5.56 10.24
CA LEU A 720 11.59 4.72 10.77
C LEU A 720 11.58 4.79 12.31
N LEU A 721 10.39 4.81 12.89
CA LEU A 721 10.16 4.62 14.32
C LEU A 721 9.81 3.16 14.58
N ILE A 722 10.68 2.44 15.28
CA ILE A 722 10.57 1.00 15.55
C ILE A 722 10.94 0.76 17.01
N GLU A 723 10.05 0.14 17.79
CA GLU A 723 10.26 -0.16 19.22
C GLU A 723 10.70 1.09 20.02
N GLY A 724 10.11 2.25 19.70
CA GLY A 724 10.49 3.55 20.31
C GLY A 724 11.86 4.08 19.88
N CYS A 725 12.54 3.40 18.96
CA CYS A 725 13.84 3.79 18.40
C CYS A 725 13.66 4.48 17.04
N ILE A 726 14.46 5.53 16.79
CA ILE A 726 14.48 6.20 15.48
C ILE A 726 15.69 5.70 14.69
N LEU A 727 15.43 4.91 13.65
CA LEU A 727 16.42 4.38 12.72
C LEU A 727 16.47 5.25 11.47
N ASP A 728 17.60 5.92 11.23
CA ASP A 728 17.87 6.61 9.98
C ASP A 728 18.55 5.64 8.99
N VAL A 729 18.04 5.62 7.75
CA VAL A 729 18.54 4.79 6.65
C VAL A 729 18.95 5.68 5.49
N SER A 730 20.18 5.52 5.00
CA SER A 730 20.68 6.22 3.81
C SER A 730 21.25 5.21 2.82
N VAL A 731 20.62 5.09 1.65
CA VAL A 731 21.02 4.19 0.57
C VAL A 731 21.67 5.02 -0.53
N ARG A 732 22.87 4.65 -0.94
CA ARG A 732 23.55 5.12 -2.16
C ARG A 732 23.65 3.97 -3.15
N GLN A 733 24.12 4.25 -4.37
CA GLN A 733 24.30 3.22 -5.41
C GLN A 733 25.20 2.04 -4.97
N ASP A 734 26.20 2.29 -4.13
CA ASP A 734 27.21 1.30 -3.77
C ASP A 734 27.31 0.98 -2.28
N SER A 735 26.46 1.60 -1.46
CA SER A 735 26.53 1.47 -0.01
C SER A 735 25.20 1.82 0.66
N VAL A 736 24.98 1.27 1.86
CA VAL A 736 23.86 1.65 2.73
C VAL A 736 24.37 1.91 4.14
N ARG A 737 23.87 2.97 4.76
CA ARG A 737 24.15 3.36 6.15
C ARG A 737 22.88 3.23 6.99
N TYR A 738 23.00 2.58 8.13
CA TYR A 738 21.98 2.50 9.18
C TYR A 738 22.50 3.23 10.42
N ALA A 739 21.74 4.17 10.97
CA ALA A 739 22.13 4.90 12.18
C ALA A 739 20.99 4.96 13.17
N LEU A 740 21.28 4.65 14.44
CA LEU A 740 20.31 4.72 15.51
C LEU A 740 20.37 6.13 16.14
N ARG A 741 19.47 7.00 15.69
CA ARG A 741 19.44 8.41 16.10
C ARG A 741 18.88 8.61 17.51
N SER A 742 17.88 7.82 17.89
CA SER A 742 17.28 7.84 19.23
C SER A 742 16.87 6.42 19.64
N GLY A 743 16.81 6.16 20.95
CA GLY A 743 16.55 4.84 21.52
C GLY A 743 17.82 4.14 22.03
N ASN A 744 17.64 3.04 22.76
CA ASN A 744 18.73 2.37 23.49
C ASN A 744 19.49 1.36 22.62
N LYS A 745 18.75 0.48 21.93
CA LYS A 745 19.28 -0.66 21.18
C LYS A 745 18.26 -1.10 20.15
N LEU A 746 18.69 -1.40 18.93
CA LEU A 746 17.85 -1.99 17.89
C LEU A 746 18.62 -3.10 17.16
N SER A 747 17.99 -4.26 16.95
CA SER A 747 18.53 -5.33 16.10
C SER A 747 17.98 -5.18 14.68
N VAL A 748 18.85 -5.14 13.68
CA VAL A 748 18.49 -4.93 12.28
C VAL A 748 19.23 -5.95 11.42
N TRP A 749 18.64 -6.33 10.30
CA TRP A 749 19.23 -7.24 9.32
C TRP A 749 19.54 -6.50 8.03
N HIS A 750 20.77 -6.61 7.56
CA HIS A 750 21.14 -6.25 6.18
C HIS A 750 21.31 -7.55 5.40
N ARG A 751 20.45 -7.81 4.42
CA ARG A 751 20.42 -9.09 3.68
C ARG A 751 20.32 -10.28 4.66
N ASN A 752 21.35 -11.13 4.74
CA ASN A 752 21.39 -12.31 5.61
C ASN A 752 22.17 -12.09 6.92
N SER A 753 22.58 -10.84 7.21
CA SER A 753 23.43 -10.52 8.36
C SER A 753 22.70 -9.66 9.37
N GLU A 754 22.53 -10.19 10.59
CA GLU A 754 22.05 -9.43 11.74
C GLU A 754 23.15 -8.54 12.30
N PHE A 755 22.78 -7.36 12.75
CA PHE A 755 23.64 -6.49 13.53
C PHE A 755 22.81 -5.67 14.53
N VAL A 756 23.46 -5.34 15.64
CA VAL A 756 22.89 -4.46 16.66
C VAL A 756 23.45 -3.05 16.48
N LEU A 757 22.60 -2.05 16.68
CA LEU A 757 22.96 -0.65 16.87
C LEU A 757 22.62 -0.22 18.30
N HIS A 758 23.50 0.57 18.92
CA HIS A 758 23.26 1.32 20.14
C HIS A 758 23.07 2.81 19.84
N SER A 759 22.57 3.57 20.81
CA SER A 759 22.31 5.00 20.65
C SER A 759 23.53 5.76 20.10
N GLY A 760 23.36 6.46 18.98
CA GLY A 760 24.43 7.19 18.29
C GLY A 760 25.31 6.34 17.36
N ASP A 761 25.14 5.01 17.35
CA ASP A 761 25.88 4.13 16.45
C ASP A 761 25.43 4.31 15.00
N ALA A 762 26.36 4.06 14.08
CA ALA A 762 26.04 3.85 12.68
C ALA A 762 26.87 2.71 12.10
N LYS A 763 26.27 1.96 11.17
CA LYS A 763 26.95 0.91 10.40
C LYS A 763 26.72 1.12 8.91
N VAL A 764 27.78 0.89 8.13
CA VAL A 764 27.76 1.01 6.68
C VAL A 764 28.05 -0.36 6.07
N PHE A 765 27.25 -0.73 5.08
CA PHE A 765 27.43 -1.95 4.29
C PHE A 765 27.68 -1.58 2.84
N SER A 766 28.58 -2.31 2.18
CA SER A 766 28.77 -2.23 0.73
C SER A 766 27.59 -2.91 0.03
N LEU A 767 27.07 -2.27 -1.02
CA LEU A 767 26.10 -2.87 -1.95
C LEU A 767 26.77 -3.39 -3.22
N LYS A 768 28.07 -3.13 -3.41
CA LYS A 768 28.86 -3.75 -4.48
C LYS A 768 28.84 -5.27 -4.31
N ARG A 769 28.73 -5.98 -5.43
CA ARG A 769 28.80 -7.44 -5.40
C ARG A 769 30.21 -7.87 -5.01
N GLU A 770 30.29 -8.87 -4.15
CA GLU A 770 31.55 -9.47 -3.72
C GLU A 770 31.47 -10.97 -3.94
N LEU A 771 32.55 -11.60 -4.40
CA LEU A 771 32.55 -13.04 -4.59
C LEU A 771 32.60 -13.68 -3.21
N ARG A 772 31.50 -14.31 -2.79
CA ARG A 772 31.39 -14.98 -1.48
C ARG A 772 31.02 -16.45 -1.58
N ALA A 773 30.36 -16.85 -2.68
CA ALA A 773 30.11 -18.25 -2.97
C ALA A 773 30.21 -18.58 -4.47
N VAL A 774 30.56 -19.83 -4.76
CA VAL A 774 30.47 -20.43 -6.10
C VAL A 774 29.58 -21.66 -6.02
N LEU A 775 28.54 -21.69 -6.84
CA LEU A 775 27.51 -22.72 -6.86
C LEU A 775 27.72 -23.57 -8.11
N PHE A 776 28.05 -24.83 -7.92
CA PHE A 776 28.44 -25.72 -9.01
C PHE A 776 27.28 -26.66 -9.35
N ASP A 777 26.93 -26.79 -10.62
CA ASP A 777 26.27 -28.02 -11.05
C ASP A 777 27.20 -29.23 -10.87
N LEU A 778 26.65 -30.43 -10.94
CA LEU A 778 27.40 -31.67 -10.78
C LEU A 778 27.85 -32.24 -12.14
N ASP A 779 26.89 -32.48 -13.02
CA ASP A 779 27.07 -33.22 -14.27
C ASP A 779 27.72 -32.29 -15.31
N GLY A 780 28.84 -32.68 -15.91
CA GLY A 780 29.54 -31.85 -16.90
C GLY A 780 30.32 -30.66 -16.32
N VAL A 781 30.20 -30.40 -15.03
CA VAL A 781 30.95 -29.37 -14.30
C VAL A 781 31.99 -29.99 -13.36
N ILE A 782 31.58 -30.91 -12.48
CA ILE A 782 32.49 -31.56 -11.52
C ILE A 782 33.02 -32.88 -12.07
N THR A 783 32.15 -33.65 -12.71
CA THR A 783 32.45 -34.97 -13.28
C THR A 783 31.62 -35.18 -14.54
N ASP A 784 32.13 -35.95 -15.50
CA ASP A 784 31.34 -36.37 -16.66
C ASP A 784 30.53 -37.64 -16.32
N THR A 785 29.43 -37.45 -15.59
CA THR A 785 28.45 -38.52 -15.30
C THR A 785 27.37 -38.65 -16.37
N ALA A 786 27.42 -37.85 -17.44
CA ALA A 786 26.45 -37.88 -18.53
C ALA A 786 26.43 -39.24 -19.24
N GLU A 787 27.59 -39.89 -19.39
CA GLU A 787 27.67 -41.25 -19.97
C GLU A 787 27.01 -42.29 -19.05
N LEU A 788 27.14 -42.16 -17.72
CA LEU A 788 26.49 -43.06 -16.77
C LEU A 788 24.97 -42.90 -16.81
N HIS A 789 24.50 -41.66 -16.95
CA HIS A 789 23.08 -41.35 -17.17
C HIS A 789 22.56 -41.94 -18.48
N TYR A 790 23.30 -41.80 -19.59
CA TYR A 790 22.96 -42.40 -20.88
C TYR A 790 22.85 -43.92 -20.77
N ARG A 791 23.83 -44.59 -20.17
CA ARG A 791 23.84 -46.05 -20.00
C ARG A 791 22.66 -46.52 -19.14
N ALA A 792 22.34 -45.81 -18.06
CA ALA A 792 21.21 -46.13 -17.21
C ALA A 792 19.86 -45.94 -17.92
N TRP A 793 19.69 -44.84 -18.65
CA TRP A 793 18.49 -44.63 -19.47
C TRP A 793 18.38 -45.64 -20.61
N LYS A 794 19.49 -45.98 -21.25
CA LYS A 794 19.54 -46.99 -22.30
C LYS A 794 19.13 -48.36 -21.77
N HIS A 795 19.67 -48.77 -20.62
CA HIS A 795 19.33 -50.03 -19.97
C HIS A 795 17.82 -50.16 -19.72
N VAL A 796 17.20 -49.17 -19.05
CA VAL A 796 15.75 -49.24 -18.79
C VAL A 796 14.91 -49.05 -20.05
N SER A 797 15.37 -48.28 -21.02
CA SER A 797 14.66 -48.11 -22.29
C SER A 797 14.63 -49.42 -23.07
N ASP A 798 15.75 -50.14 -23.13
CA ASP A 798 15.84 -51.43 -23.79
C ASP A 798 14.96 -52.48 -23.10
N LEU A 799 14.91 -52.50 -21.77
CA LEU A 799 14.00 -53.35 -21.00
C LEU A 799 12.53 -53.01 -21.26
N ALA A 800 12.19 -51.74 -21.42
CA ALA A 800 10.84 -51.25 -21.66
C ALA A 800 10.42 -51.25 -23.15
N GLY A 801 11.32 -51.66 -24.06
CA GLY A 801 11.12 -51.62 -25.51
C GLY A 801 10.96 -50.20 -26.08
N LEU A 802 11.61 -49.21 -25.46
CA LEU A 802 11.57 -47.80 -25.84
C LEU A 802 12.79 -47.44 -26.70
N ARG A 803 12.56 -46.75 -27.81
CA ARG A 803 13.64 -46.16 -28.61
C ARG A 803 14.34 -45.07 -27.78
N PHE A 804 15.62 -45.29 -27.52
CA PHE A 804 16.51 -44.34 -26.87
C PHE A 804 17.90 -44.41 -27.48
N ASP A 805 18.40 -43.25 -27.93
CA ASP A 805 19.72 -43.06 -28.54
C ASP A 805 20.37 -41.77 -28.00
N ARG A 806 21.61 -41.49 -28.42
CA ARG A 806 22.37 -40.33 -27.91
C ARG A 806 21.72 -39.00 -28.28
N SER A 807 21.06 -38.90 -29.43
CA SER A 807 20.32 -37.69 -29.81
C SER A 807 19.13 -37.42 -28.90
N ILE A 808 18.47 -38.48 -28.41
CA ILE A 808 17.40 -38.35 -27.41
C ILE A 808 17.99 -37.97 -26.05
N ASN A 809 19.13 -38.57 -25.65
CA ASN A 809 19.80 -38.26 -24.38
C ASN A 809 20.20 -36.79 -24.25
N GLU A 810 20.63 -36.15 -25.33
CA GLU A 810 20.97 -34.72 -25.31
C GLU A 810 19.77 -33.83 -24.91
N ARG A 811 18.54 -34.26 -25.21
CA ARG A 811 17.31 -33.56 -24.77
C ARG A 811 17.00 -33.76 -23.29
N LEU A 812 17.73 -34.64 -22.60
CA LEU A 812 17.56 -34.96 -21.18
C LEU A 812 18.55 -34.22 -20.28
N ARG A 813 19.50 -33.44 -20.84
CA ARG A 813 20.45 -32.67 -20.04
C ARG A 813 19.72 -31.59 -19.25
N GLY A 814 20.04 -31.49 -17.95
CA GLY A 814 19.48 -30.47 -17.06
C GLY A 814 18.03 -30.66 -16.61
N VAL A 815 17.34 -31.74 -17.01
CA VAL A 815 15.95 -32.04 -16.59
C VAL A 815 15.90 -33.15 -15.52
N SER A 816 14.82 -33.18 -14.75
CA SER A 816 14.64 -34.19 -13.70
C SER A 816 14.48 -35.61 -14.27
N ARG A 817 14.60 -36.64 -13.42
CA ARG A 817 14.38 -38.04 -13.85
C ARG A 817 12.95 -38.31 -14.32
N ALA A 818 11.98 -37.68 -13.66
CA ALA A 818 10.57 -37.83 -14.01
C ALA A 818 10.29 -37.21 -15.39
N GLU A 819 10.72 -35.97 -15.61
CA GLU A 819 10.62 -35.29 -16.90
C GLU A 819 11.39 -36.03 -17.99
N SER A 820 12.57 -36.55 -17.67
CA SER A 820 13.35 -37.37 -18.60
C SER A 820 12.54 -38.56 -19.12
N LEU A 821 11.84 -39.27 -18.23
CA LEU A 821 10.98 -40.37 -18.62
C LEU A 821 9.81 -39.88 -19.48
N GLU A 822 9.17 -38.76 -19.13
CA GLU A 822 8.08 -38.20 -19.95
C GLU A 822 8.55 -37.85 -21.37
N ILE A 823 9.75 -37.28 -21.52
CA ILE A 823 10.34 -36.98 -22.83
C ILE A 823 10.56 -38.28 -23.63
N ILE A 824 11.13 -39.31 -23.01
CA ILE A 824 11.35 -40.61 -23.66
C ILE A 824 9.99 -41.22 -24.08
N LEU A 825 8.99 -41.19 -23.21
CA LEU A 825 7.66 -41.71 -23.48
C LEU A 825 6.95 -40.95 -24.61
N ALA A 826 7.05 -39.62 -24.62
CA ALA A 826 6.48 -38.77 -25.66
C ALA A 826 7.09 -39.06 -27.04
N ILE A 827 8.41 -39.20 -27.14
CA ILE A 827 9.11 -39.53 -28.39
C ILE A 827 8.70 -40.92 -28.91
N ASN A 828 8.40 -41.83 -27.99
CA ASN A 828 7.94 -43.18 -28.31
C ASN A 828 6.41 -43.29 -28.48
N ALA A 829 5.67 -42.18 -28.39
CA ALA A 829 4.21 -42.14 -28.39
C ALA A 829 3.55 -43.16 -27.42
N LYS A 830 4.21 -43.45 -26.29
CA LYS A 830 3.79 -44.46 -25.31
C LYS A 830 3.23 -43.77 -24.07
N LYS A 831 2.10 -44.25 -23.55
CA LYS A 831 1.55 -43.85 -22.24
C LYS A 831 1.66 -45.02 -21.28
N LEU A 832 2.22 -44.77 -20.10
CA LEU A 832 2.34 -45.75 -19.02
C LEU A 832 1.52 -45.31 -17.81
N ALA A 833 1.04 -46.27 -17.03
CA ALA A 833 0.39 -45.99 -15.75
C ALA A 833 1.43 -45.45 -14.72
N PRO A 834 1.00 -44.65 -13.72
CA PRO A 834 1.92 -44.05 -12.74
C PRO A 834 2.84 -45.06 -12.04
N ASP A 835 2.30 -46.21 -11.61
CA ASP A 835 3.08 -47.25 -10.92
C ASP A 835 4.15 -47.90 -11.81
N GLU A 836 3.94 -47.91 -13.12
CA GLU A 836 4.91 -48.43 -14.08
C GLU A 836 6.01 -47.41 -14.38
N LYS A 837 5.64 -46.12 -14.46
CA LYS A 837 6.61 -45.01 -14.55
C LYS A 837 7.55 -45.01 -13.34
N GLN A 838 6.99 -45.13 -12.13
CA GLN A 838 7.79 -45.17 -10.92
C GLN A 838 8.76 -46.35 -10.90
N ARG A 839 8.31 -47.54 -11.30
CA ARG A 839 9.19 -48.73 -11.42
C ARG A 839 10.34 -48.54 -12.39
N ILE A 840 10.11 -47.90 -13.55
CA ILE A 840 11.17 -47.59 -14.51
C ILE A 840 12.17 -46.60 -13.90
N ILE A 841 11.70 -45.56 -13.23
CA ILE A 841 12.54 -44.56 -12.55
C ILE A 841 13.40 -45.21 -11.46
N ASP A 842 12.80 -46.08 -10.64
CA ASP A 842 13.49 -46.77 -9.56
C ASP A 842 14.53 -47.75 -10.11
N THR A 843 14.19 -48.50 -11.14
CA THR A 843 15.12 -49.43 -11.83
C THR A 843 16.28 -48.66 -12.46
N LYS A 844 16.01 -47.52 -13.11
CA LYS A 844 17.05 -46.63 -13.64
C LYS A 844 17.97 -46.16 -12.53
N ASN A 845 17.41 -45.76 -11.39
CA ASN A 845 18.19 -45.26 -10.28
C ASN A 845 19.07 -46.35 -9.66
N ALA A 846 18.54 -47.56 -9.45
CA ALA A 846 19.33 -48.69 -8.96
C ALA A 846 20.52 -48.97 -9.88
N HIS A 847 20.27 -49.09 -11.19
CA HIS A 847 21.35 -49.33 -12.15
C HIS A 847 22.34 -48.16 -12.21
N TYR A 848 21.86 -46.92 -12.09
CA TYR A 848 22.73 -45.75 -12.02
C TYR A 848 23.63 -45.79 -10.78
N VAL A 849 23.09 -46.10 -9.60
CA VAL A 849 23.87 -46.25 -8.36
C VAL A 849 24.92 -47.36 -8.48
N ASP A 850 24.60 -48.47 -9.14
CA ASP A 850 25.59 -49.53 -9.44
C ASP A 850 26.72 -49.02 -10.33
N LEU A 851 26.40 -48.22 -11.37
CA LEU A 851 27.39 -47.60 -12.25
C LEU A 851 28.30 -46.60 -11.51
N LEU A 852 27.78 -45.90 -10.48
CA LEU A 852 28.58 -44.98 -9.65
C LEU A 852 29.69 -45.69 -8.87
N ALA A 853 29.62 -47.00 -8.65
CA ALA A 853 30.64 -47.74 -7.92
C ALA A 853 32.03 -47.70 -8.61
N GLY A 854 32.07 -47.44 -9.92
CA GLY A 854 33.29 -47.29 -10.70
C GLY A 854 33.93 -45.89 -10.65
N LEU A 855 33.25 -44.88 -10.08
CA LEU A 855 33.80 -43.53 -9.97
C LEU A 855 34.93 -43.46 -8.95
N SER A 856 35.93 -42.66 -9.29
CA SER A 856 37.14 -42.41 -8.50
C SER A 856 37.62 -40.97 -8.67
N GLU A 857 38.65 -40.57 -7.93
CA GLU A 857 39.23 -39.23 -8.05
C GLU A 857 39.71 -38.87 -9.48
N LYS A 858 39.96 -39.86 -10.34
CA LYS A 858 40.40 -39.63 -11.73
C LYS A 858 39.29 -39.11 -12.64
N ASP A 859 38.04 -39.23 -12.20
CA ASP A 859 36.85 -38.84 -12.96
C ASP A 859 36.45 -37.38 -12.69
N ILE A 860 37.18 -36.68 -11.81
CA ILE A 860 37.05 -35.24 -11.62
C ILE A 860 37.52 -34.53 -12.89
N LEU A 861 36.70 -33.61 -13.41
CA LEU A 861 37.04 -32.85 -14.60
C LEU A 861 38.29 -31.96 -14.38
N PRO A 862 39.11 -31.72 -15.42
CA PRO A 862 40.37 -30.98 -15.29
C PRO A 862 40.19 -29.61 -14.62
N GLY A 863 41.05 -29.26 -13.66
CA GLY A 863 41.06 -27.95 -12.98
C GLY A 863 40.08 -27.81 -11.81
N ILE A 864 39.10 -28.70 -11.66
CA ILE A 864 38.03 -28.57 -10.65
C ILE A 864 38.56 -28.74 -9.23
N ARG A 865 39.43 -29.72 -8.97
CA ARG A 865 39.99 -29.93 -7.63
C ARG A 865 40.84 -28.72 -7.23
N GLU A 866 41.62 -28.19 -8.16
CA GLU A 866 42.47 -27.01 -7.96
C GLU A 866 41.65 -25.78 -7.61
N VAL A 867 40.58 -25.48 -8.35
CA VAL A 867 39.73 -24.31 -8.08
C VAL A 867 38.93 -24.46 -6.78
N LEU A 868 38.42 -25.65 -6.45
CA LEU A 868 37.73 -25.89 -5.18
C LEU A 868 38.66 -25.67 -3.98
N VAL A 869 39.90 -26.16 -4.05
CA VAL A 869 40.92 -25.91 -3.03
C VAL A 869 41.27 -24.43 -2.94
N ALA A 870 41.43 -23.74 -4.08
CA ALA A 870 41.72 -22.31 -4.12
C ALA A 870 40.59 -21.48 -3.48
N LEU A 871 39.33 -21.77 -3.80
CA LEU A 871 38.16 -21.11 -3.23
C LEU A 871 38.09 -21.31 -1.72
N ARG A 872 38.29 -22.53 -1.23
CA ARG A 872 38.33 -22.84 0.20
C ARG A 872 39.45 -22.09 0.93
N ASN A 873 40.65 -22.04 0.35
CA ASN A 873 41.79 -21.31 0.92
C ASN A 873 41.53 -19.79 1.00
N LYS A 874 40.65 -19.26 0.13
CA LYS A 874 40.20 -17.87 0.13
C LYS A 874 38.96 -17.63 1.00
N GLY A 875 38.40 -18.68 1.62
CA GLY A 875 37.18 -18.60 2.43
C GLY A 875 35.89 -18.43 1.62
N ILE A 876 35.95 -18.65 0.30
CA ILE A 876 34.77 -18.60 -0.58
C ILE A 876 33.99 -19.90 -0.43
N LYS A 877 32.68 -19.76 -0.20
CA LYS A 877 31.79 -20.91 -0.01
C LYS A 877 31.58 -21.67 -1.31
N THR A 878 31.48 -22.98 -1.22
CA THR A 878 31.15 -23.81 -2.39
C THR A 878 29.98 -24.72 -2.08
N VAL A 879 28.99 -24.75 -2.95
CA VAL A 879 27.77 -25.56 -2.78
C VAL A 879 27.42 -26.22 -4.09
N LEU A 880 26.99 -27.48 -4.04
CA LEU A 880 26.44 -28.16 -5.21
C LEU A 880 24.97 -27.80 -5.42
N ALA A 881 24.65 -27.29 -6.61
CA ALA A 881 23.30 -26.97 -7.07
C ALA A 881 22.75 -28.08 -8.00
N SER A 882 22.75 -29.33 -7.52
CA SER A 882 22.36 -30.49 -8.31
C SER A 882 20.92 -30.95 -8.04
N ALA A 883 20.20 -31.30 -9.11
CA ALA A 883 18.89 -31.94 -9.00
C ALA A 883 18.96 -33.46 -8.66
N SER A 884 20.17 -34.02 -8.48
CA SER A 884 20.37 -35.44 -8.25
C SER A 884 20.33 -35.80 -6.76
N ARG A 885 19.40 -36.68 -6.38
CA ARG A 885 19.39 -37.30 -5.03
C ARG A 885 20.67 -38.09 -4.68
N ASN A 886 21.51 -38.39 -5.68
CA ASN A 886 22.76 -39.15 -5.49
C ASN A 886 24.00 -38.24 -5.43
N ALA A 887 23.84 -36.90 -5.47
CA ALA A 887 24.97 -35.97 -5.51
C ALA A 887 25.97 -36.19 -4.36
N GLY A 888 25.48 -36.47 -3.15
CA GLY A 888 26.34 -36.83 -2.01
C GLY A 888 27.19 -38.08 -2.27
N THR A 889 26.59 -39.16 -2.76
CA THR A 889 27.32 -40.40 -3.12
C THR A 889 28.38 -40.14 -4.19
N VAL A 890 28.09 -39.28 -5.18
CA VAL A 890 29.08 -38.90 -6.20
C VAL A 890 30.27 -38.20 -5.56
N CYS A 891 30.04 -37.20 -4.70
CA CYS A 891 31.13 -36.50 -4.00
C CYS A 891 31.96 -37.42 -3.10
N GLU A 892 31.33 -38.36 -2.41
CA GLU A 892 32.01 -39.36 -1.58
C GLU A 892 32.96 -40.21 -2.43
N ARG A 893 32.50 -40.68 -3.59
CA ARG A 893 33.30 -41.49 -4.51
C ARG A 893 34.45 -40.71 -5.16
N LEU A 894 34.22 -39.44 -5.47
CA LEU A 894 35.24 -38.55 -6.03
C LEU A 894 36.23 -38.02 -4.97
N GLY A 895 35.99 -38.26 -3.67
CA GLY A 895 36.86 -37.77 -2.60
C GLY A 895 36.92 -36.24 -2.49
N ILE A 896 35.77 -35.57 -2.67
CA ILE A 896 35.64 -34.11 -2.64
C ILE A 896 34.54 -33.59 -1.71
N VAL A 897 33.90 -34.45 -0.91
CA VAL A 897 32.84 -34.04 0.04
C VAL A 897 33.30 -32.88 0.92
N ASP A 898 34.50 -32.99 1.49
CA ASP A 898 35.05 -31.98 2.39
C ASP A 898 35.37 -30.65 1.70
N LEU A 899 35.37 -30.60 0.37
CA LEU A 899 35.61 -29.37 -0.39
C LEU A 899 34.35 -28.54 -0.56
N PHE A 900 33.16 -29.12 -0.36
CA PHE A 900 31.87 -28.42 -0.42
C PHE A 900 31.36 -28.08 0.98
N ASP A 901 30.81 -26.87 1.14
CA ASP A 901 30.10 -26.45 2.35
C ASP A 901 28.68 -27.03 2.43
N GLY A 902 28.13 -27.52 1.32
CA GLY A 902 26.83 -28.18 1.30
C GLY A 902 26.36 -28.62 -0.09
N ILE A 903 25.18 -29.25 -0.12
CA ILE A 903 24.46 -29.67 -1.33
C ILE A 903 23.03 -29.14 -1.23
N ALA A 904 22.53 -28.53 -2.30
CA ALA A 904 21.18 -28.00 -2.38
C ALA A 904 20.11 -29.05 -2.00
N ASN A 905 19.17 -28.66 -1.14
CA ASN A 905 18.11 -29.56 -0.72
C ASN A 905 17.02 -29.66 -1.80
N ILE A 906 16.98 -30.78 -2.51
CA ILE A 906 15.99 -31.05 -3.55
C ILE A 906 14.54 -31.04 -3.02
N ASP A 907 14.31 -31.35 -1.74
CA ASP A 907 12.96 -31.50 -1.21
C ASP A 907 12.26 -30.15 -0.98
N VAL A 908 13.01 -29.04 -1.01
CA VAL A 908 12.45 -27.66 -0.96
C VAL A 908 12.43 -26.98 -2.33
N VAL A 909 12.98 -27.62 -3.36
CA VAL A 909 12.98 -27.13 -4.74
C VAL A 909 11.66 -27.49 -5.39
N GLN A 910 10.88 -26.49 -5.79
CA GLN A 910 9.57 -26.71 -6.40
C GLN A 910 9.67 -26.97 -7.89
N MET A 911 10.48 -26.17 -8.59
CA MET A 911 10.67 -26.27 -10.03
C MET A 911 12.13 -26.59 -10.37
N SER A 912 12.30 -27.44 -11.37
CA SER A 912 13.61 -27.74 -11.97
C SER A 912 14.13 -26.55 -12.78
N LYS A 913 15.40 -26.62 -13.19
CA LYS A 913 15.98 -25.68 -14.16
C LYS A 913 15.08 -25.65 -15.42
N PRO A 914 14.72 -24.46 -15.97
CA PRO A 914 15.39 -23.17 -15.84
C PRO A 914 14.92 -22.27 -14.70
N GLU A 915 14.09 -22.75 -13.78
CA GLU A 915 13.66 -21.94 -12.64
C GLU A 915 14.79 -21.77 -11.60
N PRO A 916 14.83 -20.63 -10.86
CA PRO A 916 15.98 -20.26 -10.03
C PRO A 916 16.10 -21.04 -8.71
N ASP A 917 15.14 -21.91 -8.40
CA ASP A 917 14.92 -22.56 -7.11
C ASP A 917 16.19 -23.22 -6.56
N ILE A 918 16.83 -24.08 -7.36
CA ILE A 918 18.01 -24.86 -6.93
C ILE A 918 19.20 -23.97 -6.58
N PHE A 919 19.41 -22.88 -7.32
CA PHE A 919 20.51 -21.96 -7.09
C PHE A 919 20.23 -21.03 -5.90
N LEU A 920 18.99 -20.56 -5.75
CA LEU A 920 18.59 -19.79 -4.56
C LEU A 920 18.69 -20.64 -3.29
N GLU A 921 18.34 -21.92 -3.36
CA GLU A 921 18.54 -22.86 -2.25
C GLU A 921 20.03 -23.11 -1.96
N ALA A 922 20.85 -23.27 -3.00
CA ALA A 922 22.29 -23.41 -2.84
C ALA A 922 22.93 -22.16 -2.18
N ALA A 923 22.50 -20.95 -2.55
CA ALA A 923 22.93 -19.71 -1.90
C ALA A 923 22.47 -19.63 -0.42
N ARG A 924 21.24 -20.07 -0.13
CA ARG A 924 20.72 -20.16 1.24
C ARG A 924 21.57 -21.09 2.11
N ILE A 925 21.94 -22.26 1.59
CA ILE A 925 22.82 -23.22 2.28
C ILE A 925 24.23 -22.65 2.48
N ALA A 926 24.76 -21.90 1.51
CA ALA A 926 26.03 -21.20 1.67
C ALA A 926 25.98 -20.11 2.75
N GLY A 927 24.79 -19.66 3.16
CA GLY A 927 24.61 -18.49 4.04
C GLY A 927 24.97 -17.17 3.35
N VAL A 928 25.02 -17.16 2.01
CA VAL A 928 25.48 -16.03 1.20
C VAL A 928 24.28 -15.40 0.48
N TRP A 929 24.30 -14.07 0.32
CA TRP A 929 23.27 -13.39 -0.44
C TRP A 929 23.39 -13.73 -1.92
N HIS A 930 22.27 -14.02 -2.59
CA HIS A 930 22.30 -14.61 -3.92
C HIS A 930 23.06 -13.78 -4.97
N THR A 931 23.08 -12.44 -4.89
CA THR A 931 23.85 -11.62 -5.85
C THR A 931 25.36 -11.67 -5.67
N ASP A 932 25.82 -12.20 -4.54
CA ASP A 932 27.24 -12.38 -4.16
C ASP A 932 27.73 -13.81 -4.52
N CYS A 933 26.92 -14.55 -5.29
CA CYS A 933 27.21 -15.89 -5.79
C CYS A 933 27.52 -15.89 -7.30
N ILE A 934 28.43 -16.76 -7.72
CA ILE A 934 28.60 -17.16 -9.12
C ILE A 934 28.05 -18.59 -9.29
N GLY A 935 27.20 -18.82 -10.30
CA GLY A 935 26.81 -20.16 -10.72
C GLY A 935 27.67 -20.68 -11.87
N VAL A 936 27.98 -21.98 -11.87
CA VAL A 936 28.76 -22.67 -12.91
C VAL A 936 27.96 -23.84 -13.47
N GLU A 937 27.80 -23.89 -14.79
CA GLU A 937 26.90 -24.83 -15.47
C GLU A 937 27.39 -25.20 -16.90
N ASP A 938 27.04 -26.39 -17.39
CA ASP A 938 27.32 -26.86 -18.77
C ASP A 938 26.09 -26.84 -19.72
N ALA A 939 24.89 -26.55 -19.21
CA ALA A 939 23.63 -26.56 -19.95
C ALA A 939 22.88 -25.19 -19.95
N GLN A 940 22.18 -24.89 -21.05
CA GLN A 940 21.43 -23.63 -21.22
C GLN A 940 20.37 -23.43 -20.13
N ALA A 941 19.62 -24.48 -19.77
CA ALA A 941 18.57 -24.38 -18.75
C ALA A 941 19.15 -23.98 -17.38
N GLY A 942 20.32 -24.48 -17.01
CA GLY A 942 20.95 -24.08 -15.75
C GLY A 942 21.52 -22.66 -15.79
N LEU A 943 22.04 -22.20 -16.93
CA LEU A 943 22.42 -20.79 -17.10
C LEU A 943 21.22 -19.85 -16.95
N ASP A 944 20.08 -20.22 -17.54
CA ASP A 944 18.84 -19.47 -17.40
C ASP A 944 18.39 -19.42 -15.93
N ALA A 945 18.54 -20.52 -15.18
CA ALA A 945 18.26 -20.57 -13.74
C ALA A 945 19.19 -19.68 -12.89
N ILE A 946 20.50 -19.68 -13.19
CA ILE A 946 21.49 -18.80 -12.51
C ILE A 946 21.12 -17.33 -12.73
N ARG A 947 20.78 -16.96 -13.97
CA ARG A 947 20.38 -15.59 -14.32
C ARG A 947 19.06 -15.21 -13.66
N ALA A 948 18.07 -16.10 -13.67
CA ALA A 948 16.80 -15.91 -12.99
C ALA A 948 16.99 -15.73 -11.47
N ALA A 949 18.02 -16.35 -10.87
CA ALA A 949 18.41 -16.15 -9.47
C ALA A 949 19.11 -14.80 -9.22
N GLY A 950 19.47 -14.04 -10.26
CA GLY A 950 20.18 -12.76 -10.17
C GLY A 950 21.69 -12.90 -9.95
N MET A 951 22.23 -14.10 -10.18
CA MET A 951 23.64 -14.44 -9.99
C MET A 951 24.46 -14.16 -11.25
N LYS A 952 25.78 -14.05 -11.08
CA LYS A 952 26.72 -14.09 -12.21
C LYS A 952 26.90 -15.54 -12.68
N SER A 953 27.11 -15.74 -13.97
CA SER A 953 27.09 -17.07 -14.58
C SER A 953 28.36 -17.41 -15.38
N VAL A 954 28.88 -18.63 -15.17
CA VAL A 954 29.94 -19.24 -15.99
C VAL A 954 29.37 -20.44 -16.72
N GLY A 955 29.38 -20.40 -18.06
CA GLY A 955 28.98 -21.50 -18.92
C GLY A 955 30.18 -22.29 -19.43
N ILE A 956 30.14 -23.62 -19.33
CA ILE A 956 31.16 -24.53 -19.87
C ILE A 956 30.69 -25.09 -21.21
N GLY A 957 31.38 -24.73 -22.30
CA GLY A 957 31.07 -25.18 -23.65
C GLY A 957 30.74 -24.04 -24.63
N THR A 958 30.89 -24.30 -25.93
CA THR A 958 30.87 -23.26 -26.97
C THR A 958 29.48 -22.94 -27.53
N SER A 959 28.44 -23.70 -27.17
CA SER A 959 27.08 -23.55 -27.71
C SER A 959 26.10 -22.85 -26.77
N LEU A 960 26.58 -22.33 -25.64
CA LEU A 960 25.76 -21.68 -24.61
C LEU A 960 25.57 -20.19 -24.91
N SER A 961 24.39 -19.66 -24.56
CA SER A 961 24.04 -18.24 -24.78
C SER A 961 23.66 -17.55 -23.47
N GLY A 962 24.03 -16.27 -23.34
CA GLY A 962 23.62 -15.43 -22.22
C GLY A 962 24.40 -15.61 -20.92
N ALA A 963 25.43 -16.47 -20.87
CA ALA A 963 26.35 -16.51 -19.73
C ALA A 963 27.15 -15.20 -19.63
N ASP A 964 27.46 -14.74 -18.41
CA ASP A 964 28.35 -13.60 -18.21
C ASP A 964 29.80 -13.93 -18.62
N CYS A 965 30.19 -15.20 -18.50
CA CYS A 965 31.46 -15.73 -18.98
C CYS A 965 31.27 -17.13 -19.57
N THR A 966 31.95 -17.43 -20.68
CA THR A 966 31.95 -18.77 -21.30
C THR A 966 33.38 -19.28 -21.40
N ILE A 967 33.60 -20.53 -20.99
CA ILE A 967 34.91 -21.21 -21.07
C ILE A 967 34.78 -22.47 -21.93
N SER A 968 35.85 -22.86 -22.61
CA SER A 968 35.84 -24.03 -23.49
C SER A 968 36.11 -25.34 -22.74
N SER A 969 36.76 -25.27 -21.58
CA SER A 969 37.07 -26.39 -20.70
C SER A 969 37.04 -25.98 -19.24
N THR A 970 36.70 -26.91 -18.34
CA THR A 970 36.79 -26.71 -16.88
C THR A 970 38.21 -26.35 -16.41
N ALA A 971 39.25 -26.68 -17.19
CA ALA A 971 40.63 -26.31 -16.89
C ALA A 971 40.87 -24.78 -16.85
N GLU A 972 40.00 -24.01 -17.51
CA GLU A 972 40.06 -22.54 -17.51
C GLU A 972 39.38 -21.92 -16.28
N LEU A 973 38.60 -22.71 -15.53
CA LEU A 973 37.90 -22.26 -14.34
C LEU A 973 38.89 -22.06 -13.19
N THR A 974 39.27 -20.81 -12.97
CA THR A 974 40.27 -20.42 -11.96
C THR A 974 39.66 -19.40 -10.99
N PHE A 975 40.29 -19.25 -9.82
CA PHE A 975 39.88 -18.22 -8.85
C PHE A 975 39.97 -16.81 -9.47
N GLU A 976 41.05 -16.54 -10.21
CA GLU A 976 41.29 -15.25 -10.86
C GLU A 976 40.21 -14.91 -11.91
N LEU A 977 39.74 -15.92 -12.65
CA LEU A 977 38.61 -15.75 -13.58
C LEU A 977 37.34 -15.35 -12.82
N LEU A 978 37.02 -16.06 -11.75
CA LEU A 978 35.82 -15.85 -10.94
C LEU A 978 35.85 -14.49 -10.22
N GLU A 979 37.00 -14.10 -9.67
CA GLU A 979 37.21 -12.81 -9.03
C GLU A 979 37.04 -11.66 -10.03
N ARG A 980 37.61 -11.79 -11.23
CA ARG A 980 37.44 -10.80 -12.31
C ARG A 980 36.01 -10.73 -12.83
N LEU A 981 35.24 -11.82 -12.77
CA LEU A 981 33.84 -11.83 -13.22
C LEU A 981 32.91 -11.07 -12.26
N MET A 982 33.24 -11.07 -10.96
CA MET A 982 32.44 -10.42 -9.93
C MET A 982 32.72 -8.92 -9.82
N ASN A 983 34.00 -8.55 -9.94
CA ASN A 983 34.48 -7.16 -9.93
C ASN A 983 34.14 -6.45 -11.24
#